data_AF-A0A367Z2M1-F1
#
_entry.id   AF-A0A367Z2M1-F1
#
_cell.length_a   1.000
_cell.length_b   1.000
_cell.length_c   1.000
_cell.angle_alpha   90.00
_cell.angle_beta   90.00
_cell.angle_gamma   90.00
#
_symmetry.space_group_name_H-M   'P 1'
#
loop_
_entity.id
_entity.type
_entity.pdbx_description
1 polymer ?
#
loop_
_entity_poly.entity_id
_entity_poly.type
_entity_poly.pdbx_seq_one_letter_code
_entity_poly.pdbx_strand_id
1 'polypeptide(L)'
;MISERANQIGISATLRINTKARAMKAEGIDVIDLSVGEPDFPTPENVKEAAKKAIDSNQTKYTANEGILELRKVIAQRLKEDHNLDYKPSQIIISNGAKHSLYNLMMAIINDGEEVIIPAPYWVSYPEMVFLARGKPVIVHTKEENGFKLTAKQLKESISASTKAIILNNPSNPTGAVYSKSELEELAHIIIDENIIVIADEIYEKLVYDNFKFVSFASLGDEIKKRTVIINGVSKSYSMTGWRIGYAAGPAEIIDAMSRIQSHSTSNASSVSQYASLEAFAGPQHEVSRMLAEFQKRRNYVLNKLQTIPNLSCAKPDGAFYVFPNVSSYYNKEYEGTVIRNSYGMAYYLLKYANVAVVPGDAFGSDQFIRISYATSMENLEKGMNRIVEAFSKLKTPKKVKYISLKNTSTKVKKQISIDANINAEMRDALVAEAEAHLKYENYYEWNANINGVVVQLRTNVDHLNEFWIENWYPAQLEADIEPHGIIYAVDGVTAREAHAFYNSETKTGIIFNSDNYSTLRSLALGLVTDVVERLTDTHAIRGMTLEIDGNGILLIGPKGTKKTENFFNLLKKPNVFLHSLDFSFVRYGGGFAAADNPERKIYIPTNTAELFDLLPKLFDKSKCENVVTKKEDCTNLDCLREGECRLDRGSPYCFKASKNSFAMLDPYWIGGMKKHIKRIDIRYVFILKNDPLSSAFIKLEPEEAIRILESGQTSGISSEYSPLHNQPFYNPYLLNTDTDRIELQKKFFKKLFKSAVCYSLNSGALSVGETEKYIYEIIR
;
A
#
# COMPACT_ATOMS: atom_id res chain seq x y z
N MET A 1 9.70 18.34 11.79
CA MET A 1 11.10 18.81 11.80
C MET A 1 12.08 17.65 11.61
N ILE A 2 11.94 16.86 10.53
CA ILE A 2 12.90 15.80 10.16
C ILE A 2 13.21 15.88 8.66
N SER A 3 14.32 15.28 8.22
CA SER A 3 14.75 15.34 6.82
C SER A 3 13.75 14.65 5.89
N GLU A 4 13.68 15.09 4.63
CA GLU A 4 12.82 14.47 3.62
C GLU A 4 13.11 12.97 3.45
N ARG A 5 14.40 12.59 3.48
CA ARG A 5 14.82 11.18 3.44
C ARG A 5 14.28 10.38 4.62
N ALA A 6 14.25 10.95 5.83
CA ALA A 6 13.69 10.27 7.00
C ALA A 6 12.15 10.15 6.95
N ASN A 7 11.46 11.12 6.35
CA ASN A 7 10.00 11.08 6.17
C ASN A 7 9.54 10.01 5.15
N GLN A 8 10.39 9.66 4.18
CA GLN A 8 10.01 8.77 3.08
C GLN A 8 10.32 7.29 3.35
N ILE A 9 11.07 6.96 4.40
CA ILE A 9 11.36 5.57 4.78
C ILE A 9 10.16 5.00 5.54
N GLY A 10 9.49 4.03 4.92
CA GLY A 10 8.35 3.34 5.55
C GLY A 10 8.79 2.48 6.74
N ILE A 11 7.90 2.33 7.72
CA ILE A 11 8.06 1.32 8.77
C ILE A 11 7.98 -0.07 8.11
N SER A 12 9.01 -0.90 8.32
CA SER A 12 9.05 -2.25 7.75
C SER A 12 7.82 -3.07 8.18
N ALA A 13 7.11 -3.66 7.22
CA ALA A 13 5.96 -4.55 7.48
C ALA A 13 6.34 -5.75 8.38
N THR A 14 7.60 -6.20 8.36
CA THR A 14 8.14 -7.22 9.28
C THR A 14 8.11 -6.76 10.74
N LEU A 15 8.30 -5.46 11.01
CA LEU A 15 8.30 -4.92 12.36
C LEU A 15 6.89 -5.00 12.98
N ARG A 16 5.83 -4.77 12.19
CA ARG A 16 4.44 -4.75 12.66
C ARG A 16 3.97 -6.11 13.18
N ILE A 17 4.25 -7.19 12.44
CA ILE A 17 3.94 -8.56 12.86
C ILE A 17 4.77 -8.95 14.08
N ASN A 18 6.05 -8.57 14.11
CA ASN A 18 6.93 -8.87 15.25
C ASN A 18 6.47 -8.17 16.53
N THR A 19 6.04 -6.91 16.44
CA THR A 19 5.49 -6.17 17.59
C THR A 19 4.24 -6.85 18.11
N LYS A 20 3.29 -7.21 17.23
CA LYS A 20 2.06 -7.93 17.61
C LYS A 20 2.37 -9.30 18.24
N ALA A 21 3.28 -10.08 17.65
CA ALA A 21 3.69 -11.38 18.18
C ALA A 21 4.35 -11.26 19.56
N ARG A 22 5.17 -10.22 19.79
CA ARG A 22 5.76 -9.93 21.11
C ARG A 22 4.71 -9.53 22.14
N ALA A 23 3.74 -8.70 21.77
CA ALA A 23 2.63 -8.33 22.65
C ALA A 23 1.81 -9.56 23.06
N MET A 24 1.43 -10.41 22.11
CA MET A 24 0.74 -11.67 22.39
C MET A 24 1.55 -12.59 23.33
N LYS A 25 2.87 -12.70 23.14
CA LYS A 25 3.75 -13.44 24.08
C LYS A 25 3.75 -12.82 25.47
N ALA A 26 3.76 -11.49 25.58
CA ALA A 26 3.72 -10.79 26.86
C ALA A 26 2.38 -10.99 27.59
N GLU A 27 1.29 -11.19 26.84
CA GLU A 27 -0.03 -11.60 27.35
C GLU A 27 -0.11 -13.09 27.74
N GLY A 28 1.00 -13.83 27.64
CA GLY A 28 1.06 -15.27 27.97
C GLY A 28 0.56 -16.19 26.86
N ILE A 29 0.31 -15.68 25.65
CA ILE A 29 -0.09 -16.49 24.50
C ILE A 29 1.13 -17.20 23.91
N ASP A 30 1.03 -18.52 23.75
CA ASP A 30 2.07 -19.33 23.12
C ASP A 30 2.15 -19.09 21.60
N VAL A 31 2.97 -18.11 21.20
CA VAL A 31 3.20 -17.74 19.79
C VAL A 31 4.48 -18.37 19.25
N ILE A 32 4.36 -19.15 18.18
CA ILE A 32 5.51 -19.67 17.42
C ILE A 32 5.97 -18.60 16.44
N ASP A 33 7.23 -18.20 16.54
CA ASP A 33 7.80 -17.17 15.68
C ASP A 33 8.65 -17.79 14.57
N LEU A 34 8.10 -17.80 13.34
CA LEU A 34 8.78 -18.25 12.12
C LEU A 34 9.14 -17.06 11.22
N SER A 35 9.15 -15.84 11.76
CA SER A 35 9.47 -14.62 11.02
C SER A 35 10.97 -14.29 11.08
N VAL A 36 11.66 -14.70 12.15
CA VAL A 36 13.01 -14.24 12.48
C VAL A 36 14.06 -14.95 11.63
N GLY A 37 14.96 -14.16 11.05
CA GLY A 37 16.03 -14.63 10.18
C GLY A 37 17.35 -14.91 10.92
N GLU A 38 17.32 -15.57 12.06
CA GLU A 38 18.46 -15.79 12.95
C GLU A 38 18.60 -17.29 13.26
N PRO A 39 19.80 -17.90 13.10
CA PRO A 39 20.05 -19.25 13.57
C PRO A 39 19.79 -19.37 15.08
N ASP A 40 19.14 -20.47 15.49
CA ASP A 40 18.83 -20.80 16.89
C ASP A 40 20.00 -21.47 17.63
N PHE A 41 21.08 -21.79 16.91
CA PHE A 41 22.29 -22.37 17.50
C PHE A 41 23.03 -21.33 18.37
N PRO A 42 23.66 -21.73 19.48
CA PRO A 42 24.60 -20.85 20.14
C PRO A 42 25.79 -20.56 19.21
N THR A 43 26.45 -19.41 19.41
CA THR A 43 27.76 -19.16 18.80
C THR A 43 28.72 -20.32 19.15
N PRO A 44 29.56 -20.80 18.20
CA PRO A 44 30.53 -21.87 18.46
C PRO A 44 31.43 -21.59 19.66
N GLU A 45 31.80 -22.63 20.41
CA GLU A 45 32.49 -22.45 21.69
C GLU A 45 33.89 -21.87 21.52
N ASN A 46 34.65 -22.29 20.50
CA ASN A 46 35.96 -21.72 20.17
C ASN A 46 35.87 -20.20 19.91
N VAL A 47 34.81 -19.76 19.24
CA VAL A 47 34.55 -18.34 18.96
C VAL A 47 34.24 -17.56 20.25
N LYS A 48 33.47 -18.13 21.17
CA LYS A 48 33.21 -17.51 22.49
C LYS A 48 34.50 -17.39 23.30
N GLU A 49 35.33 -18.43 23.33
CA GLU A 49 36.61 -18.42 24.03
C GLU A 49 37.57 -17.36 23.45
N ALA A 50 37.61 -17.21 22.12
CA ALA A 50 38.38 -16.15 21.48
C ALA A 50 37.91 -14.75 21.90
N ALA A 51 36.60 -14.54 22.04
CA ALA A 51 36.05 -13.29 22.53
C ALA A 51 36.42 -13.02 24.01
N LYS A 52 36.29 -14.03 24.88
CA LYS A 52 36.70 -13.93 26.30
C LYS A 52 38.18 -13.58 26.41
N LYS A 53 39.03 -14.29 25.68
CA LYS A 53 40.47 -14.02 25.63
C LYS A 53 40.78 -12.60 25.14
N ALA A 54 40.03 -12.09 24.16
CA ALA A 54 40.20 -10.72 23.69
C ALA A 54 39.88 -9.70 24.80
N ILE A 55 38.82 -9.94 25.58
CA ILE A 55 38.48 -9.13 26.76
C ILE A 55 39.60 -9.21 27.80
N ASP A 56 40.01 -10.42 28.18
CA ASP A 56 41.06 -10.66 29.20
C ASP A 56 42.41 -10.06 28.79
N SER A 57 42.70 -10.04 27.48
CA SER A 57 43.91 -9.46 26.91
C SER A 57 43.80 -7.96 26.61
N ASN A 58 42.75 -7.28 27.12
CA ASN A 58 42.50 -5.85 26.93
C ASN A 58 42.45 -5.38 25.47
N GLN A 59 41.93 -6.22 24.56
CA GLN A 59 41.65 -5.84 23.17
C GLN A 59 40.39 -4.97 23.07
N THR A 60 40.41 -3.83 23.76
CA THR A 60 39.26 -2.93 23.99
C THR A 60 39.50 -1.51 23.47
N LYS A 61 40.62 -1.28 22.78
CA LYS A 61 40.96 0.01 22.17
C LYS A 61 40.46 0.09 20.73
N TYR A 62 40.50 1.30 20.17
CA TYR A 62 40.25 1.49 18.75
C TYR A 62 41.17 0.59 17.92
N THR A 63 40.59 0.02 16.86
CA THR A 63 41.33 -0.76 15.86
C THR A 63 41.43 0.07 14.58
N ALA A 64 42.15 -0.43 13.58
CA ALA A 64 42.12 0.20 12.26
C ALA A 64 40.67 0.32 11.76
N ASN A 65 40.35 1.41 11.07
CA ASN A 65 38.99 1.68 10.60
C ASN A 65 38.45 0.56 9.70
N GLU A 66 39.33 -0.01 8.87
CA GLU A 66 39.05 -1.14 7.98
C GLU A 66 38.95 -2.49 8.72
N GLY A 67 39.31 -2.52 10.00
CA GLY A 67 39.43 -3.71 10.83
C GLY A 67 40.87 -4.22 11.00
N ILE A 68 41.07 -5.04 12.02
CA ILE A 68 42.38 -5.62 12.37
C ILE A 68 42.96 -6.39 11.18
N LEU A 69 44.28 -6.27 11.00
CA LEU A 69 44.96 -6.80 9.81
C LEU A 69 44.85 -8.33 9.73
N GLU A 70 44.91 -9.00 10.88
CA GLU A 70 44.81 -10.45 11.04
C GLU A 70 43.47 -10.97 10.49
N LEU A 71 42.36 -10.29 10.83
CA LEU A 71 41.03 -10.65 10.36
C LEU A 71 40.91 -10.48 8.85
N ARG A 72 41.41 -9.36 8.31
CA ARG A 72 41.41 -9.12 6.86
C ARG A 72 42.25 -10.15 6.10
N LYS A 73 43.41 -10.54 6.64
CA LYS A 73 44.26 -11.61 6.08
C LYS A 73 43.55 -12.96 6.07
N VAL A 74 42.92 -13.34 7.18
CA VAL A 74 42.20 -14.62 7.28
C VAL A 74 40.97 -14.64 6.37
N ILE A 75 40.25 -13.53 6.22
CA ILE A 75 39.15 -13.45 5.24
C ILE A 75 39.67 -13.61 3.82
N ALA A 76 40.77 -12.95 3.45
CA ALA A 76 41.40 -13.15 2.14
C ALA A 76 41.79 -14.61 1.90
N GLN A 77 42.34 -15.28 2.93
CA GLN A 77 42.68 -16.70 2.87
C GLN A 77 41.44 -17.58 2.67
N ARG A 78 40.35 -17.34 3.42
CA ARG A 78 39.10 -18.10 3.24
C ARG A 78 38.47 -17.89 1.86
N LEU A 79 38.47 -16.66 1.34
CA LEU A 79 38.02 -16.39 -0.03
C LEU A 79 38.86 -17.16 -1.07
N LYS A 80 40.17 -17.31 -0.84
CA LYS A 80 41.05 -18.11 -1.69
C LYS A 80 40.77 -19.61 -1.57
N GLU A 81 40.63 -20.13 -0.36
CA GLU A 81 40.39 -21.56 -0.13
C GLU A 81 39.01 -22.01 -0.59
N ASP A 82 37.97 -21.21 -0.32
CA ASP A 82 36.58 -21.57 -0.57
C ASP A 82 36.16 -21.33 -2.03
N HIS A 83 36.67 -20.24 -2.65
CA HIS A 83 36.20 -19.77 -3.96
C HIS A 83 37.31 -19.50 -4.97
N ASN A 84 38.57 -19.80 -4.64
CA ASN A 84 39.74 -19.51 -5.47
C ASN A 84 39.92 -18.01 -5.79
N LEU A 85 39.55 -17.12 -4.86
CA LEU A 85 39.61 -15.67 -5.04
C LEU A 85 40.79 -15.03 -4.29
N ASP A 86 41.75 -14.46 -5.04
CA ASP A 86 42.89 -13.74 -4.46
C ASP A 86 42.58 -12.26 -4.15
N TYR A 87 42.40 -11.91 -2.88
CA TYR A 87 42.28 -10.50 -2.46
C TYR A 87 43.45 -10.09 -1.56
N LYS A 88 43.92 -8.85 -1.71
CA LYS A 88 44.85 -8.25 -0.75
C LYS A 88 44.07 -7.78 0.49
N PRO A 89 44.68 -7.68 1.68
CA PRO A 89 44.01 -7.10 2.85
C PRO A 89 43.51 -5.67 2.64
N SER A 90 44.11 -4.90 1.73
CA SER A 90 43.65 -3.55 1.35
C SER A 90 42.37 -3.54 0.51
N GLN A 91 41.91 -4.71 0.06
CA GLN A 91 40.69 -4.90 -0.70
C GLN A 91 39.54 -5.44 0.17
N ILE A 92 39.71 -5.42 1.49
CA ILE A 92 38.74 -5.94 2.46
C ILE A 92 38.52 -4.89 3.55
N ILE A 93 37.26 -4.64 3.89
CA ILE A 93 36.84 -3.79 5.01
C ILE A 93 35.86 -4.55 5.91
N ILE A 94 36.06 -4.42 7.23
CA ILE A 94 35.18 -4.99 8.26
C ILE A 94 34.22 -3.91 8.77
N SER A 95 32.94 -4.24 8.83
CA SER A 95 31.86 -3.33 9.22
C SER A 95 31.01 -3.91 10.35
N ASN A 96 30.14 -3.07 10.94
CA ASN A 96 29.14 -3.44 11.96
C ASN A 96 27.98 -4.32 11.40
N GLY A 97 28.34 -5.48 10.84
CA GLY A 97 27.47 -6.41 10.15
C GLY A 97 27.42 -6.18 8.63
N ALA A 98 26.95 -7.20 7.90
CA ALA A 98 26.78 -7.12 6.43
C ALA A 98 25.83 -5.98 6.01
N LYS A 99 24.80 -5.68 6.83
CA LYS A 99 23.91 -4.53 6.63
C LYS A 99 24.68 -3.20 6.56
N HIS A 100 25.69 -3.01 7.41
CA HIS A 100 26.53 -1.80 7.37
C HIS A 100 27.47 -1.80 6.16
N SER A 101 28.00 -2.98 5.78
CA SER A 101 28.82 -3.12 4.58
C SER A 101 28.03 -2.73 3.32
N LEU A 102 26.79 -3.20 3.18
CA LEU A 102 25.87 -2.80 2.11
C LEU A 102 25.60 -1.29 2.13
N TYR A 103 25.25 -0.74 3.29
CA TYR A 103 24.97 0.69 3.42
C TYR A 103 26.18 1.54 3.01
N ASN A 104 27.38 1.22 3.50
CA ASN A 104 28.60 1.93 3.13
C ASN A 104 28.90 1.81 1.64
N LEU A 105 28.66 0.65 1.04
CA LEU A 105 28.83 0.44 -0.39
C LEU A 105 27.85 1.31 -1.21
N MET A 106 26.56 1.32 -0.86
CA MET A 106 25.57 2.16 -1.53
C MET A 106 25.95 3.64 -1.46
N MET A 107 26.35 4.11 -0.28
CA MET A 107 26.80 5.50 -0.07
C MET A 107 28.09 5.83 -0.82
N ALA A 108 28.95 4.84 -1.09
CA ALA A 108 30.24 5.04 -1.74
C ALA A 108 30.14 5.06 -3.28
N ILE A 109 29.17 4.35 -3.87
CA ILE A 109 29.13 4.15 -5.33
C ILE A 109 27.97 4.85 -6.03
N ILE A 110 26.93 5.28 -5.32
CA ILE A 110 25.71 5.83 -5.93
C ILE A 110 25.76 7.35 -5.92
N ASN A 111 25.56 7.96 -7.09
CA ASN A 111 25.26 9.38 -7.23
C ASN A 111 23.75 9.63 -7.28
N ASP A 112 23.35 10.88 -7.04
CA ASP A 112 21.94 11.31 -7.10
C ASP A 112 21.28 10.93 -8.44
N GLY A 113 20.20 10.15 -8.36
CA GLY A 113 19.42 9.71 -9.52
C GLY A 113 19.94 8.47 -10.27
N GLU A 114 21.12 7.95 -9.91
CA GLU A 114 21.62 6.70 -10.49
C GLU A 114 20.74 5.50 -10.10
N GLU A 115 20.61 4.55 -11.03
CA GLU A 115 19.73 3.40 -10.90
C GLU A 115 20.46 2.17 -10.36
N VAL A 116 19.81 1.46 -9.44
CA VAL A 116 20.29 0.16 -8.94
C VAL A 116 19.24 -0.90 -9.21
N ILE A 117 19.61 -1.93 -9.96
CA ILE A 117 18.73 -3.05 -10.31
C ILE A 117 18.62 -4.00 -9.12
N ILE A 118 17.38 -4.35 -8.76
CA ILE A 118 17.06 -5.22 -7.61
C ILE A 118 16.05 -6.29 -8.05
N PRO A 119 16.44 -7.56 -8.16
CA PRO A 119 15.52 -8.65 -8.46
C PRO A 119 14.54 -8.89 -7.30
N ALA A 120 13.23 -8.88 -7.58
CA ALA A 120 12.19 -9.28 -6.63
C ALA A 120 11.84 -10.76 -6.80
N PRO A 121 11.61 -11.53 -5.72
CA PRO A 121 11.54 -11.08 -4.32
C PRO A 121 12.91 -10.71 -3.73
N TYR A 122 13.00 -9.57 -3.05
CA TYR A 122 14.26 -9.01 -2.53
C TYR A 122 14.27 -8.93 -1.00
N TRP A 123 15.44 -8.79 -0.38
CA TRP A 123 15.51 -8.43 1.03
C TRP A 123 15.08 -6.98 1.26
N VAL A 124 14.13 -6.79 2.18
CA VAL A 124 13.40 -5.54 2.46
C VAL A 124 14.25 -4.27 2.58
N SER A 125 15.54 -4.38 2.96
CA SER A 125 16.40 -3.20 3.13
C SER A 125 17.09 -2.73 1.85
N TYR A 126 17.16 -3.52 0.77
CA TYR A 126 17.90 -3.10 -0.42
C TYR A 126 17.33 -1.84 -1.08
N PRO A 127 16.01 -1.72 -1.38
CA PRO A 127 15.48 -0.52 -2.01
C PRO A 127 15.63 0.72 -1.13
N GLU A 128 15.44 0.56 0.19
CA GLU A 128 15.57 1.64 1.17
C GLU A 128 17.00 2.18 1.25
N MET A 129 18.02 1.32 1.16
CA MET A 129 19.42 1.75 1.15
C MET A 129 19.79 2.52 -0.12
N VAL A 130 19.29 2.07 -1.27
CA VAL A 130 19.49 2.78 -2.55
C VAL A 130 18.84 4.16 -2.48
N PHE A 131 17.61 4.23 -1.96
CA PHE A 131 16.90 5.49 -1.76
C PHE A 131 17.63 6.44 -0.78
N LEU A 132 18.14 5.91 0.34
CA LEU A 132 18.93 6.69 1.32
C LEU A 132 20.18 7.34 0.70
N ALA A 133 20.82 6.62 -0.22
CA ALA A 133 21.94 7.08 -1.05
C ALA A 133 21.51 7.98 -2.22
N ARG A 134 20.21 8.36 -2.30
CA ARG A 134 19.60 9.17 -3.37
C ARG A 134 19.62 8.51 -4.76
N GLY A 135 19.85 7.20 -4.81
CA GLY A 135 19.65 6.41 -6.01
C GLY A 135 18.17 6.04 -6.22
N LYS A 136 17.90 5.48 -7.38
CA LYS A 136 16.58 4.97 -7.78
C LYS A 136 16.60 3.43 -7.85
N PRO A 137 15.84 2.72 -7.00
CA PRO A 137 15.74 1.27 -7.12
C PRO A 137 14.90 0.89 -8.35
N VAL A 138 15.45 0.04 -9.21
CA VAL A 138 14.77 -0.55 -10.38
C VAL A 138 14.43 -1.99 -10.05
N ILE A 139 13.16 -2.23 -9.72
CA ILE A 139 12.68 -3.55 -9.27
C ILE A 139 12.38 -4.43 -10.49
N VAL A 140 13.02 -5.61 -10.55
CA VAL A 140 12.78 -6.60 -11.62
C VAL A 140 12.10 -7.83 -11.05
N HIS A 141 10.81 -8.00 -11.34
CA HIS A 141 10.03 -9.13 -10.81
C HIS A 141 10.39 -10.44 -11.51
N THR A 142 10.96 -11.38 -10.75
CA THR A 142 11.20 -12.77 -11.16
C THR A 142 9.93 -13.61 -10.93
N LYS A 143 9.96 -14.89 -11.30
CA LYS A 143 8.78 -15.75 -11.21
C LYS A 143 9.06 -17.03 -10.42
N GLU A 144 8.04 -17.65 -9.86
CA GLU A 144 8.21 -18.91 -9.12
C GLU A 144 8.66 -20.04 -10.05
N GLU A 145 8.21 -20.05 -11.31
CA GLU A 145 8.49 -21.14 -12.26
C GLU A 145 9.96 -21.24 -12.65
N ASN A 146 10.72 -20.14 -12.54
CA ASN A 146 12.18 -20.14 -12.75
C ASN A 146 12.96 -20.10 -11.43
N GLY A 147 12.31 -20.42 -10.30
CA GLY A 147 12.91 -20.45 -8.99
C GLY A 147 13.28 -19.07 -8.45
N PHE A 148 12.59 -18.02 -8.90
CA PHE A 148 12.82 -16.62 -8.53
C PHE A 148 14.20 -16.07 -8.92
N LYS A 149 14.77 -16.59 -10.02
CA LYS A 149 16.07 -16.18 -10.53
C LYS A 149 15.91 -15.14 -11.63
N LEU A 150 16.77 -14.12 -11.60
CA LEU A 150 16.89 -13.14 -12.67
C LEU A 150 17.48 -13.82 -13.90
N THR A 151 16.87 -13.61 -15.07
CA THR A 151 17.41 -14.09 -16.34
C THR A 151 18.25 -13.01 -17.02
N ALA A 152 19.20 -13.41 -17.85
CA ALA A 152 20.00 -12.49 -18.67
C ALA A 152 19.12 -11.56 -19.53
N LYS A 153 18.03 -12.08 -20.10
CA LYS A 153 17.07 -11.27 -20.84
C LYS A 153 16.46 -10.16 -19.97
N GLN A 154 15.97 -10.50 -18.79
CA GLN A 154 15.38 -9.52 -17.86
C GLN A 154 16.40 -8.47 -17.41
N LEU A 155 17.64 -8.89 -17.15
CA LEU A 155 18.72 -7.97 -16.82
C LEU A 155 18.93 -6.96 -17.95
N LYS A 156 19.11 -7.45 -19.18
CA LYS A 156 19.34 -6.58 -20.35
C LYS A 156 18.20 -5.58 -20.58
N GLU A 157 16.95 -6.02 -20.41
CA GLU A 157 15.76 -5.16 -20.56
C GLU A 157 15.64 -4.10 -19.45
N SER A 158 16.27 -4.31 -18.29
CA SER A 158 16.21 -3.37 -17.16
C SER A 158 17.32 -2.33 -17.14
N ILE A 159 18.32 -2.45 -18.01
CA ILE A 159 19.48 -1.56 -18.04
C ILE A 159 19.14 -0.26 -18.79
N SER A 160 19.60 0.84 -18.21
CA SER A 160 19.52 2.20 -18.76
C SER A 160 20.89 2.87 -18.68
N ALA A 161 21.04 4.03 -19.33
CA ALA A 161 22.25 4.84 -19.21
C ALA A 161 22.55 5.32 -17.77
N SER A 162 21.55 5.30 -16.88
CA SER A 162 21.69 5.64 -15.46
C SER A 162 21.99 4.44 -14.58
N THR A 163 22.03 3.21 -15.12
CA THR A 163 22.26 2.00 -14.34
C THR A 163 23.69 1.95 -13.83
N LYS A 164 23.84 2.01 -12.50
CA LYS A 164 25.13 1.99 -11.82
C LYS A 164 25.51 0.60 -11.33
N ALA A 165 24.54 -0.10 -10.74
CA ALA A 165 24.80 -1.36 -10.07
C ALA A 165 23.61 -2.33 -10.15
N ILE A 166 23.90 -3.59 -9.90
CA ILE A 166 22.91 -4.63 -9.63
C ILE A 166 23.19 -5.28 -8.27
N ILE A 167 22.14 -5.59 -7.52
CA ILE A 167 22.23 -6.42 -6.32
C ILE A 167 21.89 -7.85 -6.67
N LEU A 168 22.84 -8.77 -6.46
CA LEU A 168 22.64 -10.20 -6.57
C LEU A 168 22.79 -10.83 -5.18
N ASN A 169 21.68 -11.26 -4.59
CA ASN A 169 21.68 -11.99 -3.33
C ASN A 169 21.57 -13.50 -3.59
N ASN A 170 22.66 -14.23 -3.31
CA ASN A 170 22.82 -15.63 -3.66
C ASN A 170 23.59 -16.36 -2.55
N PRO A 171 22.99 -17.34 -1.83
CA PRO A 171 21.58 -17.70 -1.80
C PRO A 171 20.64 -16.56 -1.36
N SER A 172 19.41 -16.56 -1.86
CA SER A 172 18.46 -15.45 -1.67
C SER A 172 17.68 -15.50 -0.34
N ASN A 173 17.49 -14.32 0.28
CA ASN A 173 16.40 -14.01 1.19
C ASN A 173 15.39 -13.11 0.45
N PRO A 174 14.14 -13.54 0.23
CA PRO A 174 13.39 -14.52 1.03
C PRO A 174 13.25 -15.93 0.41
N THR A 175 13.74 -16.18 -0.80
CA THR A 175 13.31 -17.35 -1.59
C THR A 175 14.12 -18.62 -1.35
N GLY A 176 15.35 -18.48 -0.83
CA GLY A 176 16.32 -19.57 -0.75
C GLY A 176 16.84 -20.04 -2.11
N ALA A 177 16.58 -19.27 -3.18
CA ALA A 177 17.07 -19.57 -4.52
C ALA A 177 18.60 -19.49 -4.57
N VAL A 178 19.20 -20.39 -5.37
CA VAL A 178 20.65 -20.40 -5.64
C VAL A 178 20.86 -20.46 -7.15
N TYR A 179 21.75 -19.61 -7.65
CA TYR A 179 22.10 -19.59 -9.07
C TYR A 179 23.15 -20.66 -9.38
N SER A 180 22.92 -21.40 -10.46
CA SER A 180 23.94 -22.28 -11.04
C SER A 180 25.05 -21.47 -11.72
N LYS A 181 26.20 -22.11 -11.94
CA LYS A 181 27.33 -21.48 -12.62
C LYS A 181 26.95 -20.92 -14.00
N SER A 182 26.24 -21.70 -14.81
CA SER A 182 25.84 -21.27 -16.15
C SER A 182 24.90 -20.07 -16.14
N GLU A 183 23.95 -20.03 -15.19
CA GLU A 183 23.05 -18.88 -15.03
C GLU A 183 23.82 -17.61 -14.64
N LEU A 184 24.84 -17.73 -13.76
CA LEU A 184 25.67 -16.58 -13.42
C LEU A 184 26.58 -16.14 -14.57
N GLU A 185 27.10 -17.07 -15.38
CA GLU A 185 27.90 -16.77 -16.57
C GLU A 185 27.08 -15.97 -17.61
N GLU A 186 25.82 -16.32 -17.81
CA GLU A 186 24.91 -15.56 -18.69
C GLU A 186 24.71 -14.11 -18.21
N LEU A 187 24.58 -13.89 -16.90
CA LEU A 187 24.50 -12.54 -16.32
C LEU A 187 25.83 -11.79 -16.45
N ALA A 188 26.94 -12.49 -16.20
CA ALA A 188 28.30 -11.94 -16.27
C ALA A 188 28.62 -11.35 -17.65
N HIS A 189 28.19 -12.00 -18.73
CA HIS A 189 28.37 -11.46 -20.08
C HIS A 189 27.76 -10.07 -20.25
N ILE A 190 26.51 -9.88 -19.82
CA ILE A 190 25.83 -8.58 -19.91
C ILE A 190 26.50 -7.54 -19.01
N ILE A 191 26.91 -7.94 -17.80
CA ILE A 191 27.57 -7.05 -16.82
C ILE A 191 28.90 -6.51 -17.35
N ILE A 192 29.67 -7.33 -18.10
CA ILE A 192 30.90 -6.89 -18.75
C ILE A 192 30.59 -5.89 -19.86
N ASP A 193 29.64 -6.23 -20.74
CA ASP A 193 29.28 -5.41 -21.90
C ASP A 193 28.77 -4.02 -21.49
N GLU A 194 27.97 -3.95 -20.42
CA GLU A 194 27.32 -2.73 -19.95
C GLU A 194 28.11 -2.01 -18.82
N ASN A 195 29.24 -2.60 -18.40
CA ASN A 195 30.14 -2.06 -17.37
C ASN A 195 29.44 -1.70 -16.03
N ILE A 196 28.63 -2.63 -15.51
CA ILE A 196 27.82 -2.44 -14.30
C ILE A 196 28.54 -3.01 -13.06
N ILE A 197 28.41 -2.35 -11.90
CA ILE A 197 28.92 -2.88 -10.63
C ILE A 197 27.99 -3.96 -10.08
N VAL A 198 28.55 -5.07 -9.59
CA VAL A 198 27.79 -6.13 -8.94
C VAL A 198 27.99 -6.06 -7.44
N ILE A 199 26.88 -5.91 -6.72
CA ILE A 199 26.81 -6.05 -5.28
C ILE A 199 26.39 -7.49 -5.00
N ALA A 200 27.38 -8.35 -4.75
CA ALA A 200 27.16 -9.78 -4.50
C ALA A 200 26.95 -10.01 -3.00
N ASP A 201 25.69 -10.06 -2.56
CA ASP A 201 25.36 -10.42 -1.17
C ASP A 201 25.35 -11.95 -1.01
N GLU A 202 26.48 -12.46 -0.56
CA GLU A 202 26.80 -13.89 -0.44
C GLU A 202 26.77 -14.36 1.03
N ILE A 203 26.07 -13.63 1.91
CA ILE A 203 26.00 -13.90 3.35
C ILE A 203 25.49 -15.32 3.71
N TYR A 204 24.82 -16.00 2.78
CA TYR A 204 24.30 -17.36 2.93
C TYR A 204 25.15 -18.42 2.21
N GLU A 205 26.35 -18.12 1.70
CA GLU A 205 27.14 -19.02 0.83
C GLU A 205 27.40 -20.42 1.41
N LYS A 206 27.52 -20.54 2.74
CA LYS A 206 27.76 -21.82 3.44
C LYS A 206 26.48 -22.61 3.68
N LEU A 207 25.33 -21.98 3.47
CA LEU A 207 24.00 -22.54 3.72
C LEU A 207 23.38 -22.97 2.39
N VAL A 208 24.02 -23.91 1.71
CA VAL A 208 23.57 -24.53 0.46
C VAL A 208 23.37 -26.03 0.64
N TYR A 209 22.28 -26.56 0.12
CA TYR A 209 21.79 -27.90 0.43
C TYR A 209 22.05 -28.90 -0.68
N ASP A 210 21.81 -30.18 -0.39
CA ASP A 210 21.82 -31.27 -1.39
C ASP A 210 23.12 -31.36 -2.18
N ASN A 211 24.24 -31.01 -1.53
CA ASN A 211 25.58 -30.92 -2.13
C ASN A 211 25.69 -29.93 -3.30
N PHE A 212 24.79 -28.94 -3.37
CA PHE A 212 24.90 -27.87 -4.35
C PHE A 212 26.23 -27.14 -4.17
N LYS A 213 26.98 -26.99 -5.27
CA LYS A 213 28.25 -26.26 -5.26
C LYS A 213 27.99 -24.78 -5.50
N PHE A 214 28.09 -23.99 -4.43
CA PHE A 214 28.02 -22.54 -4.51
C PHE A 214 29.14 -21.98 -5.42
N VAL A 215 28.82 -20.92 -6.16
CA VAL A 215 29.75 -20.18 -7.00
C VAL A 215 29.64 -18.72 -6.64
N SER A 216 30.71 -18.16 -6.08
CA SER A 216 30.81 -16.71 -5.86
C SER A 216 30.83 -15.99 -7.20
N PHE A 217 30.10 -14.89 -7.34
CA PHE A 217 29.99 -14.19 -8.62
C PHE A 217 31.35 -13.68 -9.10
N ALA A 218 32.19 -13.21 -8.17
CA ALA A 218 33.53 -12.72 -8.47
C ALA A 218 34.46 -13.82 -9.03
N SER A 219 34.15 -15.11 -8.80
CA SER A 219 34.99 -16.23 -9.22
C SER A 219 34.87 -16.59 -10.71
N LEU A 220 33.95 -15.94 -11.45
CA LEU A 220 33.68 -16.21 -12.86
C LEU A 220 34.76 -15.67 -13.81
N GLY A 221 35.65 -14.79 -13.32
CA GLY A 221 36.80 -14.29 -14.07
C GLY A 221 37.31 -12.94 -13.56
N ASP A 222 38.52 -12.56 -13.98
CA ASP A 222 39.17 -11.34 -13.48
C ASP A 222 38.40 -10.05 -13.82
N GLU A 223 37.78 -9.99 -15.01
CA GLU A 223 36.96 -8.83 -15.40
C GLU A 223 35.71 -8.68 -14.55
N ILE A 224 35.08 -9.79 -14.15
CA ILE A 224 33.93 -9.79 -13.23
C ILE A 224 34.37 -9.44 -11.82
N LYS A 225 35.48 -10.00 -11.35
CA LYS A 225 36.05 -9.70 -10.04
C LYS A 225 36.34 -8.20 -9.86
N LYS A 226 36.84 -7.52 -10.90
CA LYS A 226 37.07 -6.06 -10.90
C LYS A 226 35.79 -5.23 -10.79
N ARG A 227 34.63 -5.81 -11.06
CA ARG A 227 33.30 -5.15 -11.00
C ARG A 227 32.45 -5.62 -9.84
N THR A 228 32.91 -6.61 -9.07
CA THR A 228 32.13 -7.24 -8.01
C THR A 228 32.64 -6.79 -6.64
N VAL A 229 31.71 -6.37 -5.79
CA VAL A 229 31.94 -6.21 -4.35
C VAL A 229 31.16 -7.31 -3.65
N ILE A 230 31.88 -8.26 -3.07
CA ILE A 230 31.32 -9.33 -2.25
C ILE A 230 30.95 -8.74 -0.89
N ILE A 231 29.72 -8.97 -0.46
CA ILE A 231 29.25 -8.70 0.90
C ILE A 231 29.03 -10.03 1.59
N ASN A 232 29.66 -10.21 2.75
CA ASN A 232 29.51 -11.44 3.53
C ASN A 232 29.78 -11.16 5.02
N GLY A 233 29.84 -12.19 5.87
CA GLY A 233 30.05 -12.02 7.30
C GLY A 233 29.77 -13.26 8.12
N VAL A 234 29.81 -13.09 9.45
CA VAL A 234 29.73 -14.23 10.38
C VAL A 234 28.32 -14.52 10.87
N SER A 235 27.36 -13.63 10.60
CA SER A 235 26.04 -13.67 11.23
C SER A 235 25.24 -14.95 10.97
N LYS A 236 25.38 -15.56 9.79
CA LYS A 236 24.54 -16.69 9.35
C LYS A 236 25.27 -18.02 9.47
N SER A 237 26.45 -18.11 8.87
CA SER A 237 27.26 -19.34 8.85
C SER A 237 27.76 -19.76 10.24
N TYR A 238 27.96 -18.82 11.16
CA TYR A 238 28.56 -19.08 12.48
C TYR A 238 27.61 -18.78 13.65
N SER A 239 26.33 -18.53 13.40
CA SER A 239 25.38 -18.09 14.43
C SER A 239 25.89 -16.90 15.28
N MET A 240 26.29 -15.83 14.60
CA MET A 240 26.88 -14.62 15.21
C MET A 240 26.10 -13.34 14.88
N THR A 241 24.79 -13.41 14.79
CA THR A 241 23.87 -12.29 14.50
C THR A 241 24.10 -11.08 15.42
N GLY A 242 24.17 -11.31 16.74
CA GLY A 242 24.32 -10.27 17.76
C GLY A 242 25.72 -9.64 17.85
N TRP A 243 26.75 -10.28 17.28
CA TRP A 243 28.13 -9.79 17.32
C TRP A 243 28.40 -8.64 16.36
N ARG A 244 27.52 -8.50 15.35
CA ARG A 244 27.54 -7.41 14.36
C ARG A 244 28.86 -7.32 13.57
N ILE A 245 29.32 -8.43 12.99
CA ILE A 245 30.47 -8.42 12.06
C ILE A 245 30.05 -8.87 10.66
N GLY A 246 30.40 -8.04 9.68
CA GLY A 246 30.36 -8.37 8.26
C GLY A 246 31.54 -7.70 7.55
N TYR A 247 31.77 -8.08 6.29
CA TYR A 247 32.85 -7.53 5.50
C TYR A 247 32.40 -7.27 4.05
N ALA A 248 33.12 -6.37 3.39
CA ALA A 248 33.10 -6.23 1.95
C ALA A 248 34.49 -6.57 1.37
N ALA A 249 34.51 -7.26 0.23
CA ALA A 249 35.73 -7.56 -0.53
C ALA A 249 35.56 -7.15 -2.00
N GLY A 250 36.45 -6.32 -2.54
CA GLY A 250 36.24 -5.73 -3.87
C GLY A 250 37.41 -4.91 -4.40
N PRO A 251 37.19 -4.06 -5.43
CA PRO A 251 38.20 -3.14 -5.93
C PRO A 251 38.70 -2.20 -4.83
N ALA A 252 40.03 -2.00 -4.74
CA ALA A 252 40.64 -1.23 -3.66
C ALA A 252 40.10 0.21 -3.57
N GLU A 253 39.79 0.83 -4.70
CA GLU A 253 39.20 2.17 -4.78
C GLU A 253 37.81 2.25 -4.10
N ILE A 254 36.95 1.26 -4.35
CA ILE A 254 35.62 1.20 -3.72
C ILE A 254 35.76 0.94 -2.22
N ILE A 255 36.67 0.03 -1.83
CA ILE A 255 36.91 -0.31 -0.42
C ILE A 255 37.47 0.91 0.35
N ASP A 256 38.36 1.69 -0.27
CA ASP A 256 38.86 2.94 0.30
C ASP A 256 37.73 3.98 0.47
N ALA A 257 36.86 4.14 -0.54
CA ALA A 257 35.69 5.00 -0.43
C ALA A 257 34.75 4.56 0.71
N MET A 258 34.49 3.25 0.84
CA MET A 258 33.74 2.69 1.97
C MET A 258 34.42 2.97 3.31
N SER A 259 35.76 2.89 3.39
CA SER A 259 36.52 3.23 4.60
C SER A 259 36.30 4.70 5.00
N ARG A 260 36.35 5.63 4.04
CA ARG A 260 36.09 7.07 4.28
C ARG A 260 34.66 7.33 4.77
N ILE A 261 33.66 6.62 4.26
CA ILE A 261 32.29 6.70 4.79
C ILE A 261 32.24 6.14 6.22
N GLN A 262 32.84 4.97 6.44
CA GLN A 262 32.84 4.29 7.74
C GLN A 262 33.53 5.10 8.86
N SER A 263 34.62 5.80 8.53
CA SER A 263 35.36 6.61 9.52
C SER A 263 34.51 7.73 10.11
N HIS A 264 33.52 8.22 9.36
CA HIS A 264 32.61 9.27 9.80
C HIS A 264 31.25 8.77 10.29
N SER A 265 30.92 7.48 10.08
CA SER A 265 29.66 6.90 10.55
C SER A 265 29.82 6.12 11.86
N THR A 266 30.83 5.26 11.97
CA THR A 266 31.01 4.39 13.15
C THR A 266 32.43 4.30 13.67
N SER A 267 33.44 4.74 12.91
CA SER A 267 34.82 4.25 13.08
C SER A 267 34.89 2.72 12.87
N ASN A 268 35.77 2.02 13.58
CA ASN A 268 35.92 0.57 13.46
C ASN A 268 34.75 -0.24 14.07
N ALA A 269 34.53 -1.46 13.59
CA ALA A 269 33.65 -2.43 14.24
C ALA A 269 34.20 -2.84 15.63
N SER A 270 33.33 -3.36 16.51
CA SER A 270 33.71 -3.82 17.86
C SER A 270 34.97 -4.69 17.85
N SER A 271 36.00 -4.30 18.61
CA SER A 271 37.28 -5.02 18.66
C SER A 271 37.11 -6.46 19.13
N VAL A 272 36.33 -6.69 20.19
CA VAL A 272 36.05 -8.03 20.73
C VAL A 272 35.36 -8.91 19.68
N SER A 273 34.38 -8.36 18.95
CA SER A 273 33.69 -9.09 17.89
C SER A 273 34.63 -9.42 16.71
N GLN A 274 35.60 -8.56 16.40
CA GLN A 274 36.61 -8.82 15.37
C GLN A 274 37.51 -10.01 15.76
N TYR A 275 37.98 -10.08 17.01
CA TYR A 275 38.77 -11.22 17.50
C TYR A 275 37.96 -12.52 17.55
N ALA A 276 36.69 -12.46 17.93
CA ALA A 276 35.79 -13.61 17.84
C ALA A 276 35.64 -14.08 16.38
N SER A 277 35.46 -13.13 15.45
CA SER A 277 35.31 -13.44 14.02
C SER A 277 36.59 -13.96 13.37
N LEU A 278 37.76 -13.54 13.88
CA LEU A 278 39.05 -14.09 13.47
C LEU A 278 39.10 -15.59 13.72
N GLU A 279 38.67 -16.04 14.91
CA GLU A 279 38.57 -17.47 15.23
C GLU A 279 37.47 -18.17 14.42
N ALA A 280 36.34 -17.50 14.14
CA ALA A 280 35.29 -18.09 13.30
C ALA A 280 35.80 -18.45 11.90
N PHE A 281 36.63 -17.58 11.30
CA PHE A 281 37.19 -17.83 9.97
C PHE A 281 38.45 -18.71 9.97
N ALA A 282 39.36 -18.55 10.94
CA ALA A 282 40.62 -19.31 10.99
C ALA A 282 40.47 -20.69 11.62
N GLY A 283 39.51 -20.84 12.54
CA GLY A 283 39.31 -22.05 13.31
C GLY A 283 38.61 -23.17 12.55
N PRO A 284 38.35 -24.30 13.22
CA PRO A 284 37.69 -25.45 12.62
C PRO A 284 36.28 -25.13 12.09
N GLN A 285 35.94 -25.64 10.90
CA GLN A 285 34.66 -25.36 10.23
C GLN A 285 33.57 -26.44 10.45
N HIS A 286 33.83 -27.44 11.30
CA HIS A 286 32.91 -28.57 11.52
C HIS A 286 31.53 -28.15 12.07
N GLU A 287 31.48 -27.10 12.91
CA GLU A 287 30.20 -26.58 13.42
C GLU A 287 29.32 -26.00 12.31
N VAL A 288 29.91 -25.38 11.28
CA VAL A 288 29.17 -24.89 10.11
C VAL A 288 28.54 -26.06 9.37
N SER A 289 29.29 -27.14 9.13
CA SER A 289 28.77 -28.37 8.51
C SER A 289 27.67 -29.03 9.33
N ARG A 290 27.80 -29.04 10.67
CA ARG A 290 26.78 -29.56 11.59
C ARG A 290 25.48 -28.76 11.51
N MET A 291 25.57 -27.42 11.55
CA MET A 291 24.41 -26.53 11.40
C MET A 291 23.75 -26.69 10.02
N LEU A 292 24.56 -26.82 8.95
CA LEU A 292 24.05 -27.04 7.59
C LEU A 292 23.19 -28.31 7.50
N ALA A 293 23.68 -29.42 8.02
CA ALA A 293 22.95 -30.70 8.01
C ALA A 293 21.62 -30.60 8.77
N GLU A 294 21.60 -29.91 9.91
CA GLU A 294 20.38 -29.69 10.68
C GLU A 294 19.41 -28.74 9.96
N PHE A 295 19.88 -27.67 9.33
CA PHE A 295 19.02 -26.83 8.49
C PHE A 295 18.43 -27.58 7.29
N GLN A 296 19.19 -28.47 6.65
CA GLN A 296 18.68 -29.29 5.55
C GLN A 296 17.55 -30.21 6.01
N LYS A 297 17.70 -30.83 7.20
CA LYS A 297 16.66 -31.63 7.84
C LYS A 297 15.39 -30.80 8.09
N ARG A 298 15.54 -29.60 8.65
CA ARG A 298 14.43 -28.67 8.94
C ARG A 298 13.72 -28.21 7.67
N ARG A 299 14.48 -27.83 6.63
CA ARG A 299 13.95 -27.48 5.30
C ARG A 299 13.09 -28.61 4.74
N ASN A 300 13.63 -29.84 4.74
CA ASN A 300 12.91 -31.01 4.21
C ASN A 300 11.60 -31.26 4.97
N TYR A 301 11.63 -31.12 6.31
CA TYR A 301 10.41 -31.24 7.11
C TYR A 301 9.35 -30.18 6.76
N VAL A 302 9.76 -28.91 6.67
CA VAL A 302 8.85 -27.81 6.33
C VAL A 302 8.26 -28.01 4.94
N LEU A 303 9.08 -28.36 3.94
CA LEU A 303 8.60 -28.64 2.58
C LEU A 303 7.58 -29.80 2.57
N ASN A 304 7.86 -30.89 3.27
CA ASN A 304 6.94 -32.03 3.37
C ASN A 304 5.59 -31.62 3.99
N LYS A 305 5.59 -30.73 5.00
CA LYS A 305 4.35 -30.19 5.60
C LYS A 305 3.62 -29.23 4.68
N LEU A 306 4.33 -28.37 3.94
CA LEU A 306 3.70 -27.47 2.98
C LEU A 306 3.01 -28.24 1.84
N GLN A 307 3.59 -29.36 1.40
CA GLN A 307 2.99 -30.25 0.40
C GLN A 307 1.65 -30.87 0.82
N THR A 308 1.36 -30.95 2.13
CA THR A 308 0.05 -31.44 2.60
C THR A 308 -1.07 -30.40 2.49
N ILE A 309 -0.75 -29.14 2.18
CA ILE A 309 -1.71 -28.05 2.06
C ILE A 309 -2.20 -27.98 0.60
N PRO A 310 -3.50 -28.20 0.33
CA PRO A 310 -4.02 -28.23 -1.05
C PRO A 310 -3.85 -26.89 -1.78
N ASN A 311 -3.47 -26.90 -3.05
CA ASN A 311 -3.32 -25.69 -3.89
C ASN A 311 -2.26 -24.70 -3.41
N LEU A 312 -1.36 -25.10 -2.52
CA LEU A 312 -0.18 -24.31 -2.15
C LEU A 312 0.99 -24.69 -3.08
N SER A 313 1.63 -23.71 -3.68
CA SER A 313 2.90 -23.91 -4.40
C SER A 313 4.05 -23.41 -3.53
N CYS A 314 5.22 -24.04 -3.63
CA CYS A 314 6.44 -23.54 -3.02
C CYS A 314 7.63 -24.07 -3.82
N ALA A 315 8.38 -23.16 -4.45
CA ALA A 315 9.69 -23.50 -4.98
C ALA A 315 10.58 -24.08 -3.87
N LYS A 316 11.31 -25.15 -4.18
CA LYS A 316 12.25 -25.76 -3.24
C LYS A 316 13.47 -24.83 -3.09
N PRO A 317 13.81 -24.38 -1.88
CA PRO A 317 15.02 -23.59 -1.67
C PRO A 317 16.26 -24.49 -1.69
N ASP A 318 17.26 -24.08 -2.46
CA ASP A 318 18.57 -24.74 -2.54
C ASP A 318 19.57 -24.15 -1.53
N GLY A 319 19.23 -23.04 -0.87
CA GLY A 319 20.03 -22.45 0.20
C GLY A 319 19.29 -21.50 1.13
N ALA A 320 20.06 -20.72 1.89
CA ALA A 320 19.58 -19.88 3.00
C ALA A 320 18.76 -20.69 4.03
N PHE A 321 17.86 -20.10 4.81
CA PHE A 321 16.98 -20.86 5.72
C PHE A 321 15.51 -20.43 5.67
N TYR A 322 15.04 -20.14 4.45
CA TYR A 322 13.69 -19.66 4.19
C TYR A 322 12.98 -20.55 3.18
N VAL A 323 11.67 -20.72 3.35
CA VAL A 323 10.74 -21.12 2.28
C VAL A 323 9.81 -19.95 1.96
N PHE A 324 9.38 -19.86 0.71
CA PHE A 324 8.55 -18.76 0.21
C PHE A 324 7.31 -19.30 -0.52
N PRO A 325 6.36 -19.94 0.20
CA PRO A 325 5.18 -20.51 -0.42
C PRO A 325 4.22 -19.46 -0.99
N ASN A 326 3.65 -19.79 -2.14
CA ASN A 326 2.59 -19.06 -2.82
C ASN A 326 1.24 -19.35 -2.17
N VAL A 327 0.63 -18.34 -1.57
CA VAL A 327 -0.64 -18.45 -0.83
C VAL A 327 -1.81 -17.84 -1.60
N SER A 328 -1.58 -17.37 -2.83
CA SER A 328 -2.58 -16.62 -3.61
C SER A 328 -3.86 -17.41 -3.93
N SER A 329 -3.78 -18.74 -4.01
CA SER A 329 -4.94 -19.64 -4.18
C SER A 329 -5.93 -19.60 -3.01
N TYR A 330 -5.48 -19.09 -1.85
CA TYR A 330 -6.29 -18.88 -0.66
C TYR A 330 -6.81 -17.44 -0.54
N TYR A 331 -6.54 -16.57 -1.50
CA TYR A 331 -7.17 -15.26 -1.53
C TYR A 331 -8.67 -15.39 -1.82
N ASN A 332 -9.42 -14.49 -1.21
CA ASN A 332 -10.88 -14.53 -1.12
C ASN A 332 -11.44 -15.72 -0.34
N LYS A 333 -10.62 -16.50 0.38
CA LYS A 333 -11.09 -17.43 1.42
C LYS A 333 -11.40 -16.67 2.71
N GLU A 334 -12.20 -17.24 3.59
CA GLU A 334 -12.51 -16.65 4.89
C GLU A 334 -12.40 -17.64 6.05
N TYR A 335 -12.20 -17.08 7.24
CA TYR A 335 -12.37 -17.75 8.52
C TYR A 335 -12.96 -16.77 9.52
N GLU A 336 -14.05 -17.14 10.19
CA GLU A 336 -14.76 -16.29 11.18
C GLU A 336 -15.01 -14.85 10.69
N GLY A 337 -15.49 -14.71 9.45
CA GLY A 337 -15.79 -13.40 8.83
C GLY A 337 -14.56 -12.61 8.35
N THR A 338 -13.34 -13.08 8.62
CA THR A 338 -12.11 -12.46 8.12
C THR A 338 -11.75 -13.02 6.75
N VAL A 339 -11.90 -12.20 5.71
CA VAL A 339 -11.53 -12.54 4.33
C VAL A 339 -10.05 -12.28 4.09
N ILE A 340 -9.33 -13.27 3.56
CA ILE A 340 -7.92 -13.14 3.17
C ILE A 340 -7.83 -12.45 1.81
N ARG A 341 -7.21 -11.27 1.73
CA ARG A 341 -7.15 -10.47 0.49
C ARG A 341 -5.75 -10.36 -0.12
N ASN A 342 -4.70 -10.57 0.67
CA ASN A 342 -3.30 -10.37 0.29
C ASN A 342 -2.37 -11.13 1.26
N SER A 343 -1.05 -11.08 1.04
CA SER A 343 -0.07 -11.76 1.91
C SER A 343 -0.11 -11.26 3.35
N TYR A 344 -0.32 -9.95 3.56
CA TYR A 344 -0.47 -9.39 4.90
C TYR A 344 -1.68 -9.98 5.62
N GLY A 345 -2.84 -10.06 4.95
CA GLY A 345 -4.05 -10.66 5.48
C GLY A 345 -3.83 -12.13 5.86
N MET A 346 -3.06 -12.87 5.06
CA MET A 346 -2.67 -14.25 5.38
C MET A 346 -1.76 -14.30 6.62
N ALA A 347 -0.71 -13.48 6.68
CA ALA A 347 0.21 -13.46 7.81
C ALA A 347 -0.48 -13.05 9.12
N TYR A 348 -1.38 -12.07 9.05
CA TYR A 348 -2.22 -11.66 10.18
C TYR A 348 -3.20 -12.76 10.60
N TYR A 349 -3.81 -13.47 9.65
CA TYR A 349 -4.68 -14.61 9.92
C TYR A 349 -3.94 -15.73 10.68
N LEU A 350 -2.74 -16.10 10.22
CA LEU A 350 -1.91 -17.10 10.89
C LEU A 350 -1.47 -16.64 12.28
N LEU A 351 -1.13 -15.36 12.44
CA LEU A 351 -0.78 -14.84 13.76
C LEU A 351 -1.98 -14.86 14.71
N LYS A 352 -3.13 -14.35 14.28
CA LYS A 352 -4.32 -14.20 15.13
C LYS A 352 -4.97 -15.53 15.49
N TYR A 353 -5.13 -16.43 14.51
CA TYR A 353 -5.93 -17.64 14.69
C TYR A 353 -5.10 -18.92 14.83
N ALA A 354 -3.84 -18.89 14.39
CA ALA A 354 -2.92 -20.02 14.53
C ALA A 354 -1.80 -19.74 15.53
N ASN A 355 -1.67 -18.52 16.08
CA ASN A 355 -0.56 -18.12 16.94
C ASN A 355 0.80 -18.41 16.29
N VAL A 356 0.92 -18.17 14.97
CA VAL A 356 2.17 -18.34 14.21
C VAL A 356 2.52 -17.04 13.48
N ALA A 357 3.69 -16.47 13.79
CA ALA A 357 4.21 -15.28 13.11
C ALA A 357 5.01 -15.68 11.86
N VAL A 358 4.66 -15.10 10.72
CA VAL A 358 5.36 -15.22 9.43
C VAL A 358 5.52 -13.83 8.81
N VAL A 359 6.34 -13.66 7.76
CA VAL A 359 6.47 -12.36 7.09
C VAL A 359 5.69 -12.33 5.78
N PRO A 360 4.85 -11.32 5.52
CA PRO A 360 4.11 -11.21 4.27
C PRO A 360 5.05 -10.93 3.09
N GLY A 361 4.67 -11.43 1.91
CA GLY A 361 5.42 -11.33 0.68
C GLY A 361 5.52 -9.92 0.12
N ASP A 362 4.55 -9.06 0.43
CA ASP A 362 4.54 -7.64 0.03
C ASP A 362 5.81 -6.89 0.50
N ALA A 363 6.31 -7.22 1.70
CA ALA A 363 7.55 -6.68 2.27
C ALA A 363 8.80 -6.97 1.42
N PHE A 364 8.72 -7.96 0.53
CA PHE A 364 9.78 -8.40 -0.38
C PHE A 364 9.47 -8.08 -1.85
N GLY A 365 8.41 -7.30 -2.11
CA GLY A 365 7.95 -6.96 -3.47
C GLY A 365 7.20 -8.10 -4.17
N SER A 366 6.58 -9.02 -3.43
CA SER A 366 5.87 -10.19 -4.01
C SER A 366 4.68 -10.61 -3.16
N ASP A 367 3.57 -9.87 -3.28
CA ASP A 367 2.38 -9.99 -2.42
C ASP A 367 1.67 -11.35 -2.50
N GLN A 368 1.96 -12.21 -3.48
CA GLN A 368 1.33 -13.54 -3.59
C GLN A 368 1.87 -14.58 -2.59
N PHE A 369 2.92 -14.25 -1.85
CA PHE A 369 3.72 -15.20 -1.08
C PHE A 369 3.77 -14.83 0.41
N ILE A 370 4.26 -15.75 1.24
CA ILE A 370 4.69 -15.46 2.62
C ILE A 370 6.07 -16.08 2.84
N ARG A 371 6.91 -15.49 3.70
CA ARG A 371 8.19 -16.05 4.10
C ARG A 371 8.07 -16.76 5.45
N ILE A 372 8.53 -18.01 5.47
CA ILE A 372 8.67 -18.82 6.69
C ILE A 372 10.16 -19.10 6.87
N SER A 373 10.71 -18.68 8.01
CA SER A 373 12.05 -19.04 8.46
C SER A 373 12.02 -20.40 9.14
N TYR A 374 12.93 -21.29 8.76
CA TYR A 374 13.15 -22.55 9.46
C TYR A 374 14.40 -22.56 10.35
N ALA A 375 14.85 -21.35 10.73
CA ALA A 375 15.91 -21.16 11.70
C ALA A 375 15.38 -21.13 13.15
N THR A 376 14.74 -22.22 13.55
CA THR A 376 14.27 -22.45 14.91
C THR A 376 14.33 -23.93 15.23
N SER A 377 14.11 -24.29 16.50
CA SER A 377 14.17 -25.67 16.94
C SER A 377 13.17 -26.54 16.16
N MET A 378 13.51 -27.82 15.99
CA MET A 378 12.62 -28.78 15.34
C MET A 378 11.25 -28.85 16.05
N GLU A 379 11.23 -28.77 17.39
CA GLU A 379 9.99 -28.73 18.16
C GLU A 379 9.09 -27.54 17.80
N ASN A 380 9.66 -26.34 17.68
CA ASN A 380 8.91 -25.15 17.27
C ASN A 380 8.44 -25.26 15.82
N LEU A 381 9.25 -25.85 14.92
CA LEU A 381 8.82 -26.13 13.54
C LEU A 381 7.68 -27.13 13.50
N GLU A 382 7.74 -28.20 14.29
CA GLU A 382 6.68 -29.18 14.36
C GLU A 382 5.36 -28.55 14.83
N LYS A 383 5.40 -27.82 15.94
CA LYS A 383 4.23 -27.08 16.47
C LYS A 383 3.73 -26.05 15.45
N GLY A 384 4.60 -25.18 14.95
CA GLY A 384 4.26 -24.10 14.02
C GLY A 384 3.67 -24.61 12.72
N MET A 385 4.30 -25.61 12.09
CA MET A 385 3.79 -26.18 10.84
C MET A 385 2.48 -26.94 11.03
N ASN A 386 2.28 -27.63 12.15
CA ASN A 386 0.99 -28.27 12.44
C ASN A 386 -0.13 -27.22 12.58
N ARG A 387 0.13 -26.11 13.27
CA ARG A 387 -0.84 -24.99 13.39
C ARG A 387 -1.12 -24.31 12.05
N ILE A 388 -0.10 -24.13 11.21
CA ILE A 388 -0.26 -23.62 9.84
C ILE A 388 -1.16 -24.55 9.03
N VAL A 389 -0.85 -25.85 8.96
CA VAL A 389 -1.65 -26.82 8.19
C VAL A 389 -3.11 -26.82 8.68
N GLU A 390 -3.33 -26.82 9.99
CA GLU A 390 -4.67 -26.74 10.58
C GLU A 390 -5.39 -25.45 10.19
N ALA A 391 -4.74 -24.29 10.28
CA ALA A 391 -5.32 -23.00 9.90
C ALA A 391 -5.72 -22.97 8.41
N PHE A 392 -4.85 -23.43 7.51
CA PHE A 392 -5.17 -23.53 6.09
C PHE A 392 -6.36 -24.47 5.83
N SER A 393 -6.53 -25.53 6.62
CA SER A 393 -7.70 -26.43 6.50
C SER A 393 -9.03 -25.79 6.94
N LYS A 394 -8.96 -24.76 7.81
CA LYS A 394 -10.14 -24.03 8.32
C LYS A 394 -10.63 -22.95 7.36
N LEU A 395 -9.78 -22.48 6.45
CA LEU A 395 -10.14 -21.51 5.42
C LEU A 395 -11.18 -22.10 4.47
N LYS A 396 -12.34 -21.47 4.40
CA LYS A 396 -13.41 -21.91 3.52
C LYS A 396 -13.52 -20.91 2.39
N THR A 397 -13.95 -21.40 1.21
CA THR A 397 -14.58 -20.46 0.27
C THR A 397 -15.69 -19.80 1.07
N PRO A 398 -15.76 -18.45 1.13
CA PRO A 398 -16.86 -17.78 1.76
C PRO A 398 -18.09 -18.47 1.25
N LYS A 399 -19.01 -18.86 2.16
CA LYS A 399 -20.27 -19.40 1.69
C LYS A 399 -20.69 -18.41 0.62
N LYS A 400 -20.84 -18.88 -0.64
CA LYS A 400 -21.64 -18.13 -1.58
C LYS A 400 -22.97 -18.07 -0.85
N VAL A 401 -23.15 -17.01 -0.07
CA VAL A 401 -24.38 -16.30 0.01
C VAL A 401 -24.73 -16.26 -1.46
N LYS A 402 -25.61 -17.19 -1.86
CA LYS A 402 -26.54 -16.97 -2.95
C LYS A 402 -26.78 -15.48 -2.82
N TYR A 403 -26.38 -14.66 -3.79
CA TYR A 403 -26.70 -13.24 -3.73
C TYR A 403 -28.23 -13.25 -3.63
N ILE A 404 -28.73 -13.23 -2.40
CA ILE A 404 -30.03 -12.74 -2.04
C ILE A 404 -29.89 -11.36 -2.63
N SER A 405 -30.68 -11.09 -3.66
CA SER A 405 -30.87 -9.77 -4.23
C SER A 405 -30.51 -8.76 -3.16
N LEU A 406 -29.45 -7.97 -3.41
CA LEU A 406 -28.80 -7.15 -2.39
C LEU A 406 -29.87 -6.53 -1.51
N LYS A 407 -29.78 -6.72 -0.20
CA LYS A 407 -30.82 -6.35 0.76
C LYS A 407 -31.04 -4.83 0.62
N ASN A 408 -31.99 -4.46 -0.23
CA ASN A 408 -32.29 -3.08 -0.51
C ASN A 408 -32.89 -2.51 0.75
N THR A 409 -32.33 -1.40 1.24
CA THR A 409 -32.77 -0.81 2.49
C THR A 409 -33.66 0.38 2.21
N SER A 410 -34.84 0.39 2.83
CA SER A 410 -35.69 1.56 2.90
C SER A 410 -35.35 2.29 4.19
N THR A 411 -34.65 3.42 4.11
CA THR A 411 -34.24 4.19 5.29
C THR A 411 -35.41 4.94 5.91
N LYS A 412 -35.43 5.13 7.23
CA LYS A 412 -36.43 5.98 7.91
C LYS A 412 -36.28 7.43 7.47
N VAL A 413 -35.04 7.90 7.42
CA VAL A 413 -34.71 9.25 6.93
C VAL A 413 -34.28 9.16 5.47
N LYS A 414 -35.11 9.65 4.55
CA LYS A 414 -34.87 9.50 3.10
C LYS A 414 -33.90 10.52 2.50
N LYS A 415 -33.71 11.66 3.17
CA LYS A 415 -32.88 12.76 2.68
C LYS A 415 -31.65 12.91 3.56
N GLN A 416 -30.59 13.44 2.97
CA GLN A 416 -29.45 13.92 3.75
C GLN A 416 -29.92 15.01 4.73
N ILE A 417 -29.43 14.94 5.97
CA ILE A 417 -29.67 15.93 7.01
C ILE A 417 -28.51 16.93 7.10
N SER A 418 -28.77 18.11 7.68
CA SER A 418 -27.74 19.12 7.94
C SER A 418 -26.75 18.64 9.00
N ILE A 419 -25.50 19.07 8.87
CA ILE A 419 -24.42 18.80 9.83
C ILE A 419 -24.08 20.12 10.53
N ASP A 420 -24.21 20.16 11.85
CA ASP A 420 -23.71 21.26 12.66
C ASP A 420 -22.22 21.05 12.98
N ALA A 421 -21.36 21.87 12.38
CA ALA A 421 -19.91 21.73 12.46
C ALA A 421 -19.22 22.60 13.52
N ASN A 422 -20.01 23.38 14.29
CA ASN A 422 -19.51 24.37 15.24
C ASN A 422 -19.76 23.98 16.70
N ILE A 423 -19.71 22.67 17.01
CA ILE A 423 -19.85 22.20 18.39
C ILE A 423 -18.51 22.30 19.14
N ASN A 424 -18.55 22.81 20.37
CA ASN A 424 -17.38 22.88 21.25
C ASN A 424 -17.08 21.50 21.89
N ALA A 425 -15.94 21.39 22.60
CA ALA A 425 -15.52 20.13 23.22
C ALA A 425 -16.51 19.60 24.28
N GLU A 426 -17.11 20.49 25.10
CA GLU A 426 -18.07 20.11 26.14
C GLU A 426 -19.35 19.51 25.54
N MET A 427 -19.91 20.15 24.52
CA MET A 427 -21.06 19.65 23.78
C MET A 427 -20.72 18.35 23.04
N ARG A 428 -19.51 18.24 22.47
CA ARG A 428 -19.02 17.01 21.85
C ARG A 428 -19.01 15.86 22.85
N ASP A 429 -18.43 16.05 24.04
CA ASP A 429 -18.33 15.01 25.06
C ASP A 429 -19.73 14.52 25.50
N ALA A 430 -20.67 15.44 25.70
CA ALA A 430 -22.07 15.12 26.01
C ALA A 430 -22.75 14.30 24.89
N LEU A 431 -22.57 14.70 23.63
CA LEU A 431 -23.13 14.00 22.47
C LEU A 431 -22.49 12.62 22.26
N VAL A 432 -21.18 12.48 22.51
CA VAL A 432 -20.50 11.17 22.43
C VAL A 432 -21.01 10.24 23.53
N ALA A 433 -21.11 10.71 24.77
CA ALA A 433 -21.64 9.90 25.87
C ALA A 433 -23.09 9.43 25.60
N GLU A 434 -23.92 10.31 25.04
CA GLU A 434 -25.29 9.98 24.63
C GLU A 434 -25.32 8.93 23.50
N ALA A 435 -24.43 9.06 22.50
CA ALA A 435 -24.31 8.09 21.41
C ALA A 435 -23.82 6.72 21.92
N GLU A 436 -22.78 6.70 22.76
CA GLU A 436 -22.22 5.47 23.34
C GLU A 436 -23.23 4.71 24.19
N ALA A 437 -24.13 5.39 24.90
CA ALA A 437 -25.22 4.76 25.64
C ALA A 437 -26.18 3.94 24.75
N HIS A 438 -26.20 4.19 23.43
CA HIS A 438 -27.04 3.48 22.45
C HIS A 438 -26.26 2.45 21.60
N LEU A 439 -24.95 2.34 21.79
CA LEU A 439 -24.09 1.33 21.16
C LEU A 439 -24.00 0.10 22.08
N LYS A 440 -25.00 -0.78 22.04
CA LYS A 440 -25.03 -1.99 22.88
C LYS A 440 -24.24 -3.12 22.22
N TYR A 441 -23.69 -4.03 23.02
CA TYR A 441 -22.92 -5.19 22.54
C TYR A 441 -23.66 -6.02 21.47
N GLU A 442 -24.98 -6.13 21.58
CA GLU A 442 -25.84 -6.92 20.67
C GLU A 442 -26.01 -6.31 19.27
N ASN A 443 -25.74 -5.01 19.10
CA ASN A 443 -25.91 -4.30 17.84
C ASN A 443 -24.78 -3.33 17.55
N TYR A 444 -23.60 -3.48 18.17
CA TYR A 444 -22.46 -2.61 17.95
C TYR A 444 -21.63 -3.05 16.74
N TYR A 445 -21.45 -2.14 15.79
CA TYR A 445 -20.58 -2.31 14.64
C TYR A 445 -19.45 -1.28 14.67
N GLU A 446 -18.22 -1.76 14.49
CA GLU A 446 -17.03 -0.91 14.40
C GLU A 446 -16.23 -1.26 13.14
N TRP A 447 -15.87 -0.24 12.35
CA TRP A 447 -15.06 -0.44 11.16
C TRP A 447 -14.18 0.76 10.81
N ASN A 448 -12.90 0.50 10.59
CA ASN A 448 -11.91 1.49 10.20
C ASN A 448 -11.79 1.58 8.68
N ALA A 449 -11.99 2.76 8.13
CA ALA A 449 -11.87 3.06 6.71
C ALA A 449 -10.63 3.93 6.43
N ASN A 450 -9.88 3.62 5.37
CA ASN A 450 -8.89 4.53 4.80
C ASN A 450 -9.57 5.35 3.71
N ILE A 451 -9.66 6.67 3.94
CA ILE A 451 -10.21 7.64 3.01
C ILE A 451 -9.09 8.65 2.71
N ASN A 452 -8.47 8.52 1.54
CA ASN A 452 -7.37 9.38 1.08
C ASN A 452 -6.19 9.49 2.08
N GLY A 453 -5.79 8.37 2.68
CA GLY A 453 -4.70 8.31 3.67
C GLY A 453 -5.13 8.62 5.10
N VAL A 454 -6.36 9.07 5.32
CA VAL A 454 -6.93 9.33 6.65
C VAL A 454 -7.70 8.11 7.12
N VAL A 455 -7.39 7.63 8.32
CA VAL A 455 -8.11 6.53 8.96
C VAL A 455 -9.29 7.07 9.75
N VAL A 456 -10.51 6.78 9.31
CA VAL A 456 -11.76 7.15 9.97
C VAL A 456 -12.43 5.91 10.54
N GLN A 457 -12.69 5.89 11.83
CA GLN A 457 -13.41 4.81 12.49
C GLN A 457 -14.92 5.11 12.50
N LEU A 458 -15.73 4.20 11.99
CA LEU A 458 -17.18 4.22 12.19
C LEU A 458 -17.54 3.37 13.40
N ARG A 459 -18.36 3.92 14.29
CA ARG A 459 -19.04 3.25 15.40
C ARG A 459 -20.54 3.41 15.21
N THR A 460 -21.28 2.34 15.00
CA THR A 460 -22.71 2.43 14.69
C THR A 460 -23.53 1.28 15.27
N ASN A 461 -24.80 1.54 15.57
CA ASN A 461 -25.78 0.49 15.84
C ASN A 461 -26.71 0.17 14.66
N VAL A 462 -26.43 0.75 13.49
CA VAL A 462 -27.22 0.63 12.28
C VAL A 462 -26.51 -0.29 11.29
N ASP A 463 -26.98 -1.53 11.21
CA ASP A 463 -26.47 -2.59 10.32
C ASP A 463 -26.27 -2.10 8.86
N HIS A 464 -27.28 -1.42 8.31
CA HIS A 464 -27.24 -0.90 6.95
C HIS A 464 -26.11 0.12 6.70
N LEU A 465 -25.88 1.03 7.65
CA LEU A 465 -24.80 2.03 7.53
C LEU A 465 -23.43 1.35 7.56
N ASN A 466 -23.24 0.37 8.45
CA ASN A 466 -22.03 -0.44 8.51
C ASN A 466 -21.79 -1.18 7.19
N GLU A 467 -22.80 -1.84 6.63
CA GLU A 467 -22.67 -2.56 5.37
C GLU A 467 -22.30 -1.63 4.19
N PHE A 468 -22.94 -0.46 4.06
CA PHE A 468 -22.58 0.52 3.03
C PHE A 468 -21.17 1.10 3.24
N TRP A 469 -20.76 1.30 4.49
CA TRP A 469 -19.42 1.78 4.84
C TRP A 469 -18.31 0.81 4.42
N ILE A 470 -18.48 -0.49 4.73
CA ILE A 470 -17.53 -1.55 4.34
C ILE A 470 -17.43 -1.70 2.82
N GLU A 471 -18.54 -1.50 2.11
CA GLU A 471 -18.58 -1.61 0.65
C GLU A 471 -17.91 -0.44 -0.06
N ASN A 472 -18.08 0.79 0.45
CA ASN A 472 -17.58 1.99 -0.19
C ASN A 472 -16.08 2.24 0.08
N TRP A 473 -15.59 1.98 1.29
CA TRP A 473 -14.24 2.39 1.67
C TRP A 473 -13.23 1.23 1.71
N TYR A 474 -11.96 1.56 1.49
CA TYR A 474 -10.89 0.60 1.70
C TYR A 474 -10.68 0.37 3.20
N PRO A 475 -10.46 -0.89 3.65
CA PRO A 475 -10.21 -1.15 5.06
C PRO A 475 -8.90 -0.50 5.51
N ALA A 476 -8.92 0.10 6.70
CA ALA A 476 -7.73 0.52 7.42
C ALA A 476 -7.51 -0.43 8.60
N GLN A 477 -6.26 -0.82 8.85
CA GLN A 477 -5.91 -1.48 10.11
C GLN A 477 -5.35 -0.44 11.06
N LEU A 478 -6.05 -0.22 12.19
CA LEU A 478 -5.45 0.44 13.33
C LEU A 478 -4.52 -0.55 14.04
N GLU A 479 -3.32 -0.11 14.34
CA GLU A 479 -2.45 -0.79 15.30
C GLU A 479 -3.05 -0.61 16.71
N ALA A 480 -2.73 -1.48 17.66
CA ALA A 480 -3.35 -1.42 19.01
C ALA A 480 -3.10 -0.09 19.76
N ASP A 481 -2.12 0.70 19.30
CA ASP A 481 -1.66 1.95 19.93
C ASP A 481 -1.86 3.20 19.06
N ILE A 482 -2.42 3.07 17.84
CA ILE A 482 -2.67 4.21 16.95
C ILE A 482 -4.16 4.53 16.96
N GLU A 483 -4.49 5.71 17.50
CA GLU A 483 -5.84 6.22 17.44
C GLU A 483 -6.22 6.54 15.98
N PRO A 484 -7.50 6.33 15.59
CA PRO A 484 -7.97 6.79 14.31
C PRO A 484 -7.83 8.31 14.20
N HIS A 485 -7.59 8.81 12.98
CA HIS A 485 -7.48 10.25 12.74
C HIS A 485 -8.81 10.98 12.97
N GLY A 486 -9.92 10.25 12.95
CA GLY A 486 -11.24 10.72 13.34
C GLY A 486 -12.22 9.58 13.58
N ILE A 487 -13.25 9.84 14.38
CA ILE A 487 -14.27 8.86 14.77
C ILE A 487 -15.65 9.42 14.38
N ILE A 488 -16.49 8.57 13.80
CA ILE A 488 -17.89 8.89 13.52
C ILE A 488 -18.78 7.93 14.32
N TYR A 489 -19.61 8.49 15.19
CA TYR A 489 -20.67 7.80 15.89
C TYR A 489 -21.97 7.95 15.10
N ALA A 490 -22.58 6.85 14.64
CA ALA A 490 -23.86 6.90 13.95
C ALA A 490 -24.87 5.99 14.65
N VAL A 491 -25.80 6.56 15.40
CA VAL A 491 -26.73 5.82 16.24
C VAL A 491 -28.18 6.10 15.83
N ASP A 492 -28.99 5.05 15.86
CA ASP A 492 -30.45 5.11 15.68
C ASP A 492 -31.15 4.62 16.97
N GLY A 493 -32.41 5.01 17.15
CA GLY A 493 -33.24 4.63 18.29
C GLY A 493 -33.06 5.49 19.55
N VAL A 494 -32.52 6.70 19.43
CA VAL A 494 -32.38 7.64 20.56
C VAL A 494 -33.72 8.32 20.84
N THR A 495 -34.32 8.01 21.99
CA THR A 495 -35.65 8.51 22.37
C THR A 495 -35.65 10.03 22.49
N ALA A 496 -36.73 10.68 22.02
CA ALA A 496 -36.94 12.13 22.11
C ALA A 496 -35.90 13.02 21.38
N ARG A 497 -35.12 12.45 20.45
CA ARG A 497 -34.20 13.20 19.57
C ARG A 497 -34.63 13.14 18.11
N GLU A 498 -34.56 14.27 17.41
CA GLU A 498 -34.76 14.32 15.96
C GLU A 498 -33.51 13.86 15.20
N ALA A 499 -33.67 13.55 13.90
CA ALA A 499 -32.56 13.19 13.05
C ALA A 499 -31.60 14.38 12.87
N HIS A 500 -30.39 14.30 13.42
CA HIS A 500 -29.43 15.40 13.41
C HIS A 500 -27.99 14.88 13.34
N ALA A 501 -27.08 15.67 12.74
CA ALA A 501 -25.67 15.34 12.65
C ALA A 501 -24.81 16.51 13.16
N PHE A 502 -23.69 16.17 13.80
CA PHE A 502 -22.75 17.10 14.40
C PHE A 502 -21.31 16.76 14.02
N TYR A 503 -20.42 17.75 14.01
CA TYR A 503 -19.00 17.60 13.78
C TYR A 503 -18.17 18.54 14.66
N ASN A 504 -17.19 17.99 15.36
CA ASN A 504 -16.19 18.77 16.08
C ASN A 504 -14.86 18.74 15.32
N SER A 505 -14.41 19.90 14.83
CA SER A 505 -13.19 20.01 14.02
C SER A 505 -11.89 19.86 14.80
N GLU A 506 -11.87 20.07 16.12
CA GLU A 506 -10.65 19.94 16.93
C GLU A 506 -10.25 18.48 17.11
N THR A 507 -11.23 17.64 17.46
CA THR A 507 -11.03 16.22 17.76
C THR A 507 -11.36 15.30 16.60
N LYS A 508 -11.81 15.86 15.47
CA LYS A 508 -12.25 15.10 14.28
C LYS A 508 -13.34 14.08 14.64
N THR A 509 -14.28 14.49 15.50
CA THR A 509 -15.38 13.63 15.94
C THR A 509 -16.67 14.01 15.20
N GLY A 510 -17.27 13.06 14.50
CA GLY A 510 -18.59 13.17 13.90
C GLY A 510 -19.64 12.40 14.71
N ILE A 511 -20.85 12.93 14.83
CA ILE A 511 -21.96 12.26 15.51
C ILE A 511 -23.23 12.36 14.65
N ILE A 512 -23.96 11.27 14.47
CA ILE A 512 -25.23 11.20 13.74
C ILE A 512 -26.25 10.52 14.64
N PHE A 513 -27.38 11.17 14.86
CA PHE A 513 -28.52 10.63 15.62
C PHE A 513 -29.71 10.38 14.70
N ASN A 514 -30.37 9.24 14.88
CA ASN A 514 -31.65 8.86 14.29
C ASN A 514 -31.73 9.03 12.75
N SER A 515 -30.59 8.89 12.07
CA SER A 515 -30.51 8.86 10.61
C SER A 515 -29.78 7.61 10.16
N ASP A 516 -30.51 6.76 9.43
CA ASP A 516 -30.02 5.55 8.78
C ASP A 516 -29.67 5.79 7.31
N ASN A 517 -29.55 7.06 6.89
CA ASN A 517 -29.25 7.45 5.52
C ASN A 517 -27.73 7.47 5.26
N TYR A 518 -27.27 6.69 4.28
CA TYR A 518 -25.84 6.62 3.97
C TYR A 518 -25.29 7.91 3.36
N SER A 519 -26.10 8.73 2.66
CA SER A 519 -25.62 10.02 2.13
C SER A 519 -25.15 10.94 3.25
N THR A 520 -25.85 10.95 4.40
CA THR A 520 -25.44 11.73 5.58
C THR A 520 -24.08 11.27 6.09
N LEU A 521 -23.92 9.96 6.33
CA LEU A 521 -22.68 9.36 6.81
C LEU A 521 -21.51 9.61 5.85
N ARG A 522 -21.72 9.37 4.55
CA ARG A 522 -20.74 9.65 3.49
C ARG A 522 -20.31 11.11 3.48
N SER A 523 -21.27 12.03 3.58
CA SER A 523 -20.98 13.47 3.54
C SER A 523 -20.18 13.93 4.74
N LEU A 524 -20.53 13.46 5.94
CA LEU A 524 -19.78 13.74 7.17
C LEU A 524 -18.36 13.19 7.09
N ALA A 525 -18.17 11.97 6.60
CA ALA A 525 -16.86 11.35 6.42
C ALA A 525 -15.97 12.11 5.42
N LEU A 526 -16.50 12.43 4.24
CA LEU A 526 -15.76 13.21 3.24
C LEU A 526 -15.38 14.60 3.79
N GLY A 527 -16.29 15.25 4.51
CA GLY A 527 -16.04 16.56 5.10
C GLY A 527 -15.00 16.55 6.22
N LEU A 528 -15.04 15.53 7.09
CA LEU A 528 -14.05 15.29 8.14
C LEU A 528 -12.68 15.07 7.51
N VAL A 529 -12.58 14.16 6.53
CA VAL A 529 -11.31 13.85 5.85
C VAL A 529 -10.78 15.09 5.15
N THR A 530 -11.63 15.87 4.50
CA THR A 530 -11.26 17.16 3.89
C THR A 530 -10.62 18.09 4.93
N ASP A 531 -11.25 18.28 6.08
CA ASP A 531 -10.69 19.12 7.15
C ASP A 531 -9.35 18.60 7.72
N VAL A 532 -9.11 17.28 7.67
CA VAL A 532 -7.81 16.69 8.05
C VAL A 532 -6.74 16.94 6.97
N VAL A 533 -7.01 16.57 5.71
CA VAL A 533 -6.01 16.57 4.64
C VAL A 533 -5.66 17.97 4.13
N GLU A 534 -6.59 18.92 4.20
CA GLU A 534 -6.34 20.34 3.86
C GLU A 534 -5.25 20.92 4.76
N ARG A 535 -5.30 20.64 6.07
CA ARG A 535 -4.34 21.17 7.05
C ARG A 535 -3.00 20.45 7.01
N LEU A 536 -3.02 19.12 6.82
CA LEU A 536 -1.81 18.30 6.92
C LEU A 536 -1.01 18.21 5.63
N THR A 537 -1.67 18.24 4.47
CA THR A 537 -1.04 17.84 3.19
C THR A 537 -1.32 18.78 2.01
N ASP A 538 -1.95 19.95 2.22
CA ASP A 538 -2.38 20.88 1.15
C ASP A 538 -3.20 20.17 0.05
N THR A 539 -3.94 19.12 0.45
CA THR A 539 -4.84 18.36 -0.43
C THR A 539 -6.26 18.88 -0.22
N HIS A 540 -6.96 19.21 -1.31
CA HIS A 540 -8.28 19.80 -1.24
C HIS A 540 -9.32 18.91 -1.92
N ALA A 541 -10.51 18.89 -1.34
CA ALA A 541 -11.66 18.25 -1.93
C ALA A 541 -12.33 19.13 -2.97
N ILE A 542 -12.56 18.59 -4.17
CA ILE A 542 -13.39 19.22 -5.19
C ILE A 542 -14.67 18.41 -5.40
N ARG A 543 -15.81 19.07 -5.32
CA ARG A 543 -17.10 18.55 -5.80
C ARG A 543 -17.18 18.69 -7.31
N GLY A 544 -16.99 17.61 -8.04
CA GLY A 544 -17.00 17.62 -9.50
C GLY A 544 -16.94 16.22 -10.10
N MET A 545 -17.31 16.12 -11.37
CA MET A 545 -17.15 14.88 -12.11
C MET A 545 -15.83 14.93 -12.86
N THR A 546 -15.03 13.87 -12.76
CA THR A 546 -13.70 13.81 -13.36
C THR A 546 -13.57 12.57 -14.24
N LEU A 547 -12.96 12.76 -15.41
CA LEU A 547 -12.71 11.73 -16.42
C LEU A 547 -11.39 12.04 -17.13
N GLU A 548 -10.87 11.07 -17.89
CA GLU A 548 -9.73 11.28 -18.77
C GLU A 548 -10.16 11.12 -20.24
N ILE A 549 -9.67 12.02 -21.10
CA ILE A 549 -9.85 11.95 -22.56
C ILE A 549 -8.47 12.06 -23.20
N ASP A 550 -8.05 11.04 -23.96
CA ASP A 550 -6.77 11.04 -24.68
C ASP A 550 -5.56 11.41 -23.80
N GLY A 551 -5.53 10.94 -22.55
CA GLY A 551 -4.47 11.22 -21.57
C GLY A 551 -4.60 12.55 -20.82
N ASN A 552 -5.64 13.34 -21.11
CA ASN A 552 -5.91 14.62 -20.44
C ASN A 552 -6.99 14.46 -19.37
N GLY A 553 -6.68 14.79 -18.11
CA GLY A 553 -7.67 14.82 -17.05
C GLY A 553 -8.60 16.03 -17.16
N ILE A 554 -9.90 15.77 -17.10
CA ILE A 554 -10.97 16.75 -17.25
C ILE A 554 -11.76 16.84 -15.94
N LEU A 555 -11.99 18.06 -15.47
CA LEU A 555 -12.86 18.36 -14.33
C LEU A 555 -14.10 19.12 -14.80
N LEU A 556 -15.29 18.52 -14.63
CA LEU A 556 -16.58 19.17 -14.81
C LEU A 556 -17.10 19.63 -13.44
N ILE A 557 -17.22 20.94 -13.24
CA ILE A 557 -17.73 21.55 -12.01
C ILE A 557 -18.92 22.45 -12.33
N GLY A 558 -19.89 22.53 -11.42
CA GLY A 558 -21.07 23.37 -11.61
C GLY A 558 -22.20 22.99 -10.65
N PRO A 559 -23.12 23.93 -10.39
CA PRO A 559 -24.24 23.72 -9.49
C PRO A 559 -25.25 22.69 -10.03
N LYS A 560 -26.19 22.29 -9.18
CA LYS A 560 -27.31 21.44 -9.58
C LYS A 560 -28.12 22.13 -10.70
N GLY A 561 -28.53 21.36 -11.70
CA GLY A 561 -29.33 21.87 -12.83
C GLY A 561 -28.54 22.28 -14.07
N THR A 562 -27.21 22.13 -14.07
CA THR A 562 -26.31 22.49 -15.19
C THR A 562 -26.09 21.37 -16.22
N LYS A 563 -27.00 20.39 -16.25
CA LYS A 563 -26.88 19.18 -17.08
C LYS A 563 -25.52 18.46 -16.97
N LYS A 564 -24.83 18.60 -15.83
CA LYS A 564 -23.46 18.09 -15.61
C LYS A 564 -23.40 16.57 -15.75
N THR A 565 -24.37 15.88 -15.16
CA THR A 565 -24.47 14.42 -15.18
C THR A 565 -24.72 13.89 -16.60
N GLU A 566 -25.61 14.57 -17.33
CA GLU A 566 -25.96 14.25 -18.72
C GLU A 566 -24.75 14.40 -19.64
N ASN A 567 -24.03 15.53 -19.53
CA ASN A 567 -22.80 15.76 -20.29
C ASN A 567 -21.71 14.73 -19.96
N PHE A 568 -21.54 14.41 -18.68
CA PHE A 568 -20.57 13.41 -18.23
C PHE A 568 -20.85 12.02 -18.83
N PHE A 569 -22.08 11.51 -18.71
CA PHE A 569 -22.43 10.20 -19.24
C PHE A 569 -22.39 10.15 -20.76
N ASN A 570 -22.69 11.27 -21.43
CA ASN A 570 -22.54 11.36 -22.88
C ASN A 570 -21.07 11.25 -23.32
N LEU A 571 -20.14 11.93 -22.64
CA LEU A 571 -18.70 11.77 -22.87
C LEU A 571 -18.24 10.33 -22.60
N LEU A 572 -18.73 9.71 -21.53
CA LEU A 572 -18.34 8.35 -21.13
C LEU A 572 -18.74 7.26 -22.14
N LYS A 573 -19.69 7.54 -23.05
CA LYS A 573 -20.04 6.62 -24.15
C LYS A 573 -18.90 6.44 -25.16
N LYS A 574 -17.88 7.31 -25.15
CA LYS A 574 -16.80 7.28 -26.14
C LYS A 574 -15.71 6.26 -25.77
N PRO A 575 -15.10 5.61 -26.77
CA PRO A 575 -14.11 4.55 -26.55
C PRO A 575 -12.78 5.06 -25.95
N ASN A 576 -12.44 6.34 -26.12
CA ASN A 576 -11.22 6.96 -25.61
C ASN A 576 -11.42 7.74 -24.28
N VAL A 577 -12.61 7.66 -23.68
CA VAL A 577 -12.92 8.32 -22.40
C VAL A 577 -12.88 7.32 -21.25
N PHE A 578 -12.19 7.67 -20.16
CA PHE A 578 -12.01 6.81 -18.99
C PHE A 578 -12.65 7.45 -17.76
N LEU A 579 -13.37 6.64 -16.98
CA LEU A 579 -14.03 7.06 -15.75
C LEU A 579 -13.00 7.24 -14.63
N HIS A 580 -13.03 8.38 -13.94
CA HIS A 580 -12.27 8.60 -12.71
C HIS A 580 -13.19 8.78 -11.49
N SER A 581 -14.05 9.81 -11.47
CA SER A 581 -15.05 10.01 -10.41
C SER A 581 -16.34 10.67 -10.93
N LEU A 582 -17.48 10.30 -10.34
CA LEU A 582 -18.81 10.85 -10.67
C LEU A 582 -19.24 12.00 -9.76
N ASP A 583 -18.45 12.33 -8.74
CA ASP A 583 -18.99 13.12 -7.64
C ASP A 583 -17.95 14.01 -6.98
N PHE A 584 -16.82 13.41 -6.63
CA PHE A 584 -15.90 13.97 -5.66
C PHE A 584 -14.48 13.49 -5.94
N SER A 585 -13.49 14.36 -5.79
CA SER A 585 -12.07 14.00 -5.94
C SER A 585 -11.22 14.81 -4.97
N PHE A 586 -10.18 14.18 -4.43
CA PHE A 586 -9.13 14.88 -3.68
C PHE A 586 -8.03 15.31 -4.62
N VAL A 587 -7.64 16.57 -4.56
CA VAL A 587 -6.68 17.16 -5.49
C VAL A 587 -5.50 17.73 -4.72
N ARG A 588 -4.29 17.36 -5.15
CA ARG A 588 -3.02 17.81 -4.57
C ARG A 588 -2.08 18.31 -5.65
N TYR A 589 -1.16 19.20 -5.27
CA TYR A 589 -0.12 19.69 -6.18
C TYR A 589 1.21 19.00 -5.90
N GLY A 590 1.82 18.44 -6.95
CA GLY A 590 3.16 17.88 -6.92
C GLY A 590 3.71 17.74 -8.33
N GLY A 591 4.99 18.11 -8.55
CA GLY A 591 5.62 17.98 -9.87
C GLY A 591 5.05 18.90 -10.97
N GLY A 592 4.39 20.01 -10.60
CA GLY A 592 3.87 21.01 -11.54
C GLY A 592 2.43 20.79 -12.03
N PHE A 593 1.75 19.73 -11.59
CA PHE A 593 0.38 19.40 -12.03
C PHE A 593 -0.59 19.23 -10.84
N ALA A 594 -1.88 19.37 -11.13
CA ALA A 594 -2.98 19.11 -10.19
C ALA A 594 -3.41 17.64 -10.30
N ALA A 595 -2.87 16.78 -9.44
CA ALA A 595 -3.21 15.37 -9.43
C ALA A 595 -4.50 15.15 -8.61
N ALA A 596 -5.50 14.52 -9.23
CA ALA A 596 -6.76 14.16 -8.60
C ALA A 596 -6.81 12.67 -8.30
N ASP A 597 -7.22 12.32 -7.09
CA ASP A 597 -7.39 10.96 -6.58
C ASP A 597 -8.88 10.71 -6.22
N ASN A 598 -9.40 9.54 -6.57
CA ASN A 598 -10.73 9.09 -6.12
C ASN A 598 -10.59 8.15 -4.91
N PRO A 599 -11.09 8.54 -3.72
CA PRO A 599 -10.98 7.72 -2.50
C PRO A 599 -12.00 6.57 -2.43
N GLU A 600 -13.06 6.60 -3.24
CA GLU A 600 -14.16 5.64 -3.18
C GLU A 600 -13.81 4.33 -3.91
N ARG A 601 -14.11 3.20 -3.28
CA ARG A 601 -13.98 1.87 -3.89
C ARG A 601 -15.17 1.57 -4.80
N LYS A 602 -16.37 1.98 -4.39
CA LYS A 602 -17.62 1.83 -5.15
C LYS A 602 -18.29 3.20 -5.26
N ILE A 603 -18.96 3.45 -6.37
CA ILE A 603 -19.58 4.76 -6.62
C ILE A 603 -20.98 4.77 -6.03
N TYR A 604 -21.23 5.67 -5.08
CA TYR A 604 -22.56 5.94 -4.58
C TYR A 604 -23.28 6.91 -5.51
N ILE A 605 -24.22 6.39 -6.32
CA ILE A 605 -24.83 7.10 -7.45
C ILE A 605 -26.36 7.12 -7.35
N PRO A 606 -27.02 8.26 -7.64
CA PRO A 606 -28.48 8.33 -7.76
C PRO A 606 -29.00 7.37 -8.84
N THR A 607 -29.99 6.55 -8.51
CA THR A 607 -30.52 5.53 -9.44
C THR A 607 -31.30 6.12 -10.62
N ASN A 608 -31.76 7.36 -10.55
CA ASN A 608 -32.39 8.06 -11.67
C ASN A 608 -31.39 8.34 -12.82
N THR A 609 -30.08 8.22 -12.58
CA THR A 609 -29.06 8.27 -13.65
C THR A 609 -29.16 7.08 -14.62
N ALA A 610 -29.94 6.05 -14.29
CA ALA A 610 -30.16 4.87 -15.13
C ALA A 610 -30.58 5.20 -16.57
N GLU A 611 -31.25 6.33 -16.78
CA GLU A 611 -31.73 6.76 -18.10
C GLU A 611 -30.66 7.46 -18.96
N LEU A 612 -29.51 7.81 -18.36
CA LEU A 612 -28.44 8.57 -19.03
C LEU A 612 -27.40 7.67 -19.71
N PHE A 613 -27.34 6.40 -19.30
CA PHE A 613 -26.37 5.44 -19.82
C PHE A 613 -26.95 4.02 -19.83
N ASP A 614 -27.16 3.47 -21.03
CA ASP A 614 -27.97 2.27 -21.30
C ASP A 614 -27.58 1.01 -20.50
N LEU A 615 -26.33 0.95 -20.00
CA LEU A 615 -25.85 -0.16 -19.18
C LEU A 615 -26.26 -0.05 -17.71
N LEU A 616 -26.43 1.17 -17.17
CA LEU A 616 -26.70 1.41 -15.74
C LEU A 616 -27.91 0.63 -15.21
N PRO A 617 -29.07 0.54 -15.89
CA PRO A 617 -30.21 -0.21 -15.40
C PRO A 617 -29.87 -1.64 -14.98
N LYS A 618 -29.10 -2.36 -15.81
CA LYS A 618 -28.70 -3.75 -15.55
C LYS A 618 -27.63 -3.88 -14.48
N LEU A 619 -26.79 -2.86 -14.34
CA LEU A 619 -25.74 -2.82 -13.32
C LEU A 619 -26.35 -2.53 -11.94
N PHE A 620 -27.30 -1.62 -11.90
CA PHE A 620 -28.12 -1.28 -10.74
C PHE A 620 -28.88 -2.50 -10.19
N ASP A 621 -29.47 -3.33 -11.05
CA ASP A 621 -30.10 -4.59 -10.62
C ASP A 621 -29.13 -5.55 -9.87
N LYS A 622 -27.82 -5.34 -10.00
CA LYS A 622 -26.73 -6.08 -9.31
C LYS A 622 -26.02 -5.26 -8.24
N SER A 623 -26.45 -4.03 -7.98
CA SER A 623 -25.88 -3.12 -6.97
C SER A 623 -26.74 -3.07 -5.71
N LYS A 624 -26.10 -2.86 -4.56
CA LYS A 624 -26.84 -2.61 -3.32
C LYS A 624 -27.52 -1.26 -3.44
N CYS A 625 -28.82 -1.21 -3.16
CA CYS A 625 -29.57 0.03 -3.30
C CYS A 625 -30.22 0.49 -2.00
N GLU A 626 -30.30 1.80 -1.86
CA GLU A 626 -30.94 2.50 -0.77
C GLU A 626 -32.18 3.21 -1.33
N ASN A 627 -33.30 3.14 -0.60
CA ASN A 627 -34.54 3.87 -0.89
C ASN A 627 -35.21 3.56 -2.24
N VAL A 628 -34.96 2.39 -2.81
CA VAL A 628 -35.63 1.93 -4.04
C VAL A 628 -37.02 1.38 -3.77
N VAL A 629 -37.90 1.47 -4.76
CA VAL A 629 -39.25 0.89 -4.70
C VAL A 629 -39.20 -0.56 -5.15
N THR A 630 -39.54 -1.49 -4.27
CA THR A 630 -39.49 -2.94 -4.55
C THR A 630 -40.86 -3.56 -4.82
N LYS A 631 -41.94 -2.84 -4.51
CA LYS A 631 -43.32 -3.27 -4.70
C LYS A 631 -44.10 -2.28 -5.56
N LYS A 632 -45.02 -2.78 -6.39
CA LYS A 632 -45.77 -1.95 -7.33
C LYS A 632 -46.74 -1.01 -6.62
N GLU A 633 -47.29 -1.45 -5.49
CA GLU A 633 -48.21 -0.69 -4.67
C GLU A 633 -47.55 0.57 -4.08
N ASP A 634 -46.24 0.53 -3.87
CA ASP A 634 -45.43 1.63 -3.36
C ASP A 634 -44.91 2.57 -4.48
N CYS A 635 -45.30 2.30 -5.74
CA CYS A 635 -44.86 3.09 -6.89
C CYS A 635 -45.60 4.43 -6.96
N THR A 636 -44.86 5.53 -6.81
CA THR A 636 -45.41 6.90 -6.92
C THR A 636 -45.33 7.48 -8.35
N ASN A 637 -44.78 6.73 -9.31
CA ASN A 637 -44.64 7.18 -10.69
C ASN A 637 -45.91 6.86 -11.50
N LEU A 638 -46.68 7.90 -11.84
CA LEU A 638 -47.97 7.76 -12.53
C LEU A 638 -47.85 7.19 -13.95
N ASP A 639 -46.76 7.48 -14.66
CA ASP A 639 -46.52 6.97 -16.01
C ASP A 639 -46.29 5.45 -15.97
N CYS A 640 -45.48 5.01 -14.99
CA CYS A 640 -45.23 3.60 -14.71
C CYS A 640 -46.50 2.80 -14.37
N LEU A 641 -47.50 3.45 -13.75
CA LEU A 641 -48.78 2.83 -13.39
C LEU A 641 -49.78 2.82 -14.57
N ARG A 642 -49.69 3.76 -15.50
CA ARG A 642 -50.63 3.91 -16.64
C ARG A 642 -50.24 3.08 -17.85
N GLU A 643 -48.95 2.94 -18.14
CA GLU A 643 -48.48 2.37 -19.41
C GLU A 643 -48.31 0.83 -19.40
N GLY A 644 -48.52 0.17 -18.25
CA GLY A 644 -48.27 -1.28 -18.11
C GLY A 644 -46.79 -1.67 -18.28
N GLU A 645 -45.88 -0.69 -18.29
CA GLU A 645 -44.44 -0.86 -18.49
C GLU A 645 -43.64 -0.94 -17.18
N CYS A 646 -44.27 -1.33 -16.07
CA CYS A 646 -43.59 -1.37 -14.78
C CYS A 646 -42.44 -2.38 -14.78
N ARG A 647 -41.24 -1.91 -14.40
CA ARG A 647 -40.04 -2.76 -14.26
C ARG A 647 -40.26 -3.96 -13.33
N LEU A 648 -41.05 -3.74 -12.27
CA LEU A 648 -41.37 -4.77 -11.29
C LEU A 648 -42.23 -5.88 -11.91
N ASP A 649 -43.20 -5.53 -12.77
CA ASP A 649 -44.03 -6.50 -13.51
C ASP A 649 -43.19 -7.31 -14.51
N ARG A 650 -42.09 -6.75 -15.00
CA ARG A 650 -41.12 -7.40 -15.90
C ARG A 650 -40.04 -8.21 -15.15
N GLY A 651 -40.18 -8.38 -13.84
CA GLY A 651 -39.26 -9.18 -13.01
C GLY A 651 -37.98 -8.47 -12.58
N SER A 652 -37.92 -7.13 -12.67
CA SER A 652 -36.80 -6.37 -12.11
C SER A 652 -36.85 -6.38 -10.57
N PRO A 653 -35.70 -6.40 -9.87
CA PRO A 653 -35.67 -6.47 -8.41
C PRO A 653 -36.19 -5.20 -7.72
N TYR A 654 -36.17 -4.06 -8.41
CA TYR A 654 -36.74 -2.80 -7.93
C TYR A 654 -36.98 -1.82 -9.10
N CYS A 655 -37.70 -0.73 -8.81
CA CYS A 655 -37.94 0.39 -9.71
C CYS A 655 -37.12 1.62 -9.29
N PHE A 656 -36.20 2.05 -10.15
CA PHE A 656 -35.42 3.28 -9.96
C PHE A 656 -36.17 4.56 -10.39
N LYS A 657 -37.27 4.46 -11.15
CA LYS A 657 -38.07 5.61 -11.60
C LYS A 657 -39.03 6.14 -10.52
N ALA A 658 -39.35 5.30 -9.54
CA ALA A 658 -40.40 5.56 -8.56
C ALA A 658 -39.89 6.14 -7.23
N SER A 659 -38.60 6.43 -7.11
CA SER A 659 -38.02 7.08 -5.93
C SER A 659 -37.04 8.19 -6.32
N LYS A 660 -37.23 9.37 -5.74
CA LYS A 660 -36.37 10.55 -6.00
C LYS A 660 -35.09 10.57 -5.17
N ASN A 661 -35.04 9.78 -4.10
CA ASN A 661 -33.91 9.71 -3.16
C ASN A 661 -33.25 8.33 -3.14
N SER A 662 -33.39 7.56 -4.23
CA SER A 662 -32.80 6.23 -4.33
C SER A 662 -31.39 6.27 -4.90
N PHE A 663 -30.48 5.55 -4.24
CA PHE A 663 -29.08 5.46 -4.61
C PHE A 663 -28.64 4.01 -4.77
N ALA A 664 -27.67 3.78 -5.63
CA ALA A 664 -27.00 2.50 -5.83
C ALA A 664 -25.53 2.61 -5.45
N MET A 665 -24.99 1.55 -4.85
CA MET A 665 -23.57 1.36 -4.61
C MET A 665 -22.98 0.55 -5.76
N LEU A 666 -22.47 1.24 -6.79
CA LEU A 666 -22.05 0.67 -8.06
C LEU A 666 -20.54 0.36 -8.08
N ASP A 667 -20.15 -0.84 -8.51
CA ASP A 667 -18.73 -1.11 -8.79
C ASP A 667 -18.30 -0.39 -10.08
N PRO A 668 -17.31 0.53 -10.05
CA PRO A 668 -16.90 1.29 -11.22
C PRO A 668 -16.39 0.40 -12.36
N TYR A 669 -15.81 -0.76 -12.07
CA TYR A 669 -15.26 -1.66 -13.08
C TYR A 669 -16.35 -2.33 -13.94
N TRP A 670 -17.61 -2.27 -13.52
CA TRP A 670 -18.73 -2.75 -14.34
C TRP A 670 -19.05 -1.80 -15.50
N ILE A 671 -18.57 -0.55 -15.45
CA ILE A 671 -18.66 0.40 -16.56
C ILE A 671 -17.44 0.21 -17.46
N GLY A 672 -17.57 -0.65 -18.48
CA GLY A 672 -16.54 -0.83 -19.51
C GLY A 672 -15.29 -1.64 -19.11
N GLY A 673 -15.26 -2.22 -17.89
CA GLY A 673 -14.18 -3.08 -17.42
C GLY A 673 -13.04 -2.32 -16.70
N MET A 674 -12.09 -3.07 -16.13
CA MET A 674 -10.95 -2.49 -15.40
C MET A 674 -10.12 -1.49 -16.22
N LYS A 675 -10.03 -1.69 -17.55
CA LYS A 675 -9.30 -0.79 -18.45
C LYS A 675 -9.99 0.56 -18.65
N LYS A 676 -11.28 0.69 -18.34
CA LYS A 676 -12.08 1.92 -18.52
C LYS A 676 -12.17 2.79 -17.27
N HIS A 677 -11.52 2.37 -16.18
CA HIS A 677 -11.52 3.08 -14.91
C HIS A 677 -10.09 3.44 -14.50
N ILE A 678 -9.87 4.70 -14.16
CA ILE A 678 -8.58 5.24 -13.75
C ILE A 678 -8.74 5.76 -12.31
N LYS A 679 -7.74 5.52 -11.45
CA LYS A 679 -7.79 5.92 -10.03
C LYS A 679 -7.18 7.29 -9.74
N ARG A 680 -6.33 7.77 -10.64
CA ARG A 680 -5.66 9.07 -10.56
C ARG A 680 -5.53 9.70 -11.92
N ILE A 681 -5.85 10.98 -12.03
CA ILE A 681 -5.66 11.77 -13.25
C ILE A 681 -4.89 13.05 -12.94
N ASP A 682 -4.19 13.60 -13.93
CA ASP A 682 -3.68 14.96 -13.88
C ASP A 682 -4.71 15.90 -14.53
N ILE A 683 -5.31 16.80 -13.75
CA ILE A 683 -6.29 17.76 -14.27
C ILE A 683 -5.57 18.75 -15.19
N ARG A 684 -5.93 18.71 -16.48
CA ARG A 684 -5.44 19.61 -17.53
C ARG A 684 -6.46 20.67 -17.94
N TYR A 685 -7.75 20.31 -17.86
CA TYR A 685 -8.85 21.18 -18.25
C TYR A 685 -9.94 21.21 -17.18
N VAL A 686 -10.42 22.41 -16.87
CA VAL A 686 -11.54 22.63 -15.95
C VAL A 686 -12.68 23.31 -16.69
N PHE A 687 -13.85 22.71 -16.64
CA PHE A 687 -15.07 23.24 -17.24
C PHE A 687 -16.07 23.61 -16.15
N ILE A 688 -16.35 24.91 -16.02
CA ILE A 688 -17.36 25.46 -15.13
C ILE A 688 -18.69 25.56 -15.90
N LEU A 689 -19.60 24.65 -15.60
CA LEU A 689 -20.92 24.57 -16.22
C LEU A 689 -21.89 25.59 -15.61
N LYS A 690 -22.62 26.28 -16.46
CA LYS A 690 -23.70 27.22 -16.12
C LYS A 690 -25.00 26.83 -16.85
N ASN A 691 -26.13 27.33 -16.37
CA ASN A 691 -27.42 27.17 -17.04
C ASN A 691 -28.25 28.44 -16.88
N ASP A 692 -27.98 29.42 -17.75
CA ASP A 692 -28.71 30.68 -17.75
C ASP A 692 -28.94 31.19 -19.18
N PRO A 693 -30.00 31.98 -19.42
CA PRO A 693 -30.37 32.38 -20.77
C PRO A 693 -29.52 33.54 -21.33
N LEU A 694 -28.67 34.17 -20.53
CA LEU A 694 -27.99 35.43 -20.87
C LEU A 694 -26.50 35.25 -21.17
N SER A 695 -25.85 34.26 -20.57
CA SER A 695 -24.42 34.01 -20.72
C SER A 695 -24.09 33.37 -22.07
N SER A 696 -22.93 33.71 -22.62
CA SER A 696 -22.44 33.09 -23.85
C SER A 696 -22.35 31.58 -23.72
N ALA A 697 -22.53 30.87 -24.85
CA ALA A 697 -22.47 29.42 -24.91
C ALA A 697 -21.15 28.84 -24.38
N PHE A 698 -20.04 29.53 -24.67
CA PHE A 698 -18.69 29.08 -24.34
C PHE A 698 -17.72 30.25 -24.22
N ILE A 699 -16.91 30.29 -23.15
CA ILE A 699 -15.90 31.34 -22.90
C ILE A 699 -14.67 30.71 -22.21
N LYS A 700 -13.45 31.08 -22.62
CA LYS A 700 -12.23 30.80 -21.84
C LYS A 700 -12.15 31.78 -20.67
N LEU A 701 -12.03 31.26 -19.45
CA LEU A 701 -12.01 32.08 -18.24
C LEU A 701 -10.59 32.38 -17.80
N GLU A 702 -10.33 33.63 -17.44
CA GLU A 702 -9.12 33.99 -16.69
C GLU A 702 -9.23 33.49 -15.24
N PRO A 703 -8.10 33.11 -14.59
CA PRO A 703 -8.12 32.52 -13.25
C PRO A 703 -8.91 33.30 -12.20
N GLU A 704 -8.80 34.64 -12.19
CA GLU A 704 -9.50 35.49 -11.22
C GLU A 704 -11.02 35.52 -11.47
N GLU A 705 -11.46 35.42 -12.71
CA GLU A 705 -12.89 35.34 -13.05
C GLU A 705 -13.49 33.99 -12.64
N ALA A 706 -12.76 32.89 -12.91
CA ALA A 706 -13.13 31.55 -12.50
C ALA A 706 -13.26 31.43 -10.97
N ILE A 707 -12.34 32.03 -10.20
CA ILE A 707 -12.40 32.06 -8.73
C ILE A 707 -13.65 32.80 -8.25
N ARG A 708 -13.97 33.97 -8.81
CA ARG A 708 -15.18 34.73 -8.40
C ARG A 708 -16.46 33.93 -8.62
N ILE A 709 -16.55 33.21 -9.76
CA ILE A 709 -17.69 32.34 -10.05
C ILE A 709 -17.81 31.24 -9.00
N LEU A 710 -16.72 30.53 -8.71
CA LEU A 710 -16.73 29.45 -7.72
C LEU A 710 -16.99 29.96 -6.30
N GLU A 711 -16.34 31.04 -5.89
CA GLU A 711 -16.51 31.64 -4.56
C GLU A 711 -17.95 32.05 -4.29
N SER A 712 -18.63 32.62 -5.30
CA SER A 712 -20.03 33.03 -5.16
C SER A 712 -20.94 31.85 -4.77
N GLY A 713 -20.60 30.64 -5.26
CA GLY A 713 -21.40 29.45 -5.03
C GLY A 713 -22.83 29.55 -5.57
N GLN A 714 -23.13 30.57 -6.38
CA GLN A 714 -24.49 30.87 -6.81
C GLN A 714 -24.98 29.87 -7.85
N THR A 715 -26.23 29.44 -7.70
CA THR A 715 -26.92 28.62 -8.69
C THR A 715 -27.37 29.49 -9.86
N SER A 716 -26.69 29.39 -11.00
CA SER A 716 -27.17 29.99 -12.25
C SER A 716 -28.35 29.14 -12.76
N GLY A 717 -29.58 29.56 -12.47
CA GLY A 717 -30.81 28.89 -12.91
C GLY A 717 -32.09 29.53 -12.36
N ILE A 718 -33.20 29.37 -13.09
CA ILE A 718 -34.54 29.87 -12.76
C ILE A 718 -35.15 29.04 -11.61
N SER A 719 -34.62 29.14 -10.40
CA SER A 719 -35.34 28.71 -9.19
C SER A 719 -35.92 29.93 -8.50
N SER A 720 -37.22 29.91 -8.23
CA SER A 720 -38.02 31.02 -7.70
C SER A 720 -37.71 31.44 -6.26
N GLU A 721 -36.59 31.04 -5.69
CA GLU A 721 -36.19 31.40 -4.33
C GLU A 721 -34.76 31.94 -4.33
N TYR A 722 -34.63 33.27 -4.40
CA TYR A 722 -33.44 33.95 -3.89
C TYR A 722 -33.43 33.74 -2.36
N SER A 723 -32.77 32.67 -1.91
CA SER A 723 -32.52 32.46 -0.49
C SER A 723 -31.02 32.55 -0.23
N PRO A 724 -30.56 33.49 0.63
CA PRO A 724 -29.17 33.56 1.10
C PRO A 724 -28.68 32.25 1.75
N LEU A 725 -29.60 31.36 2.13
CA LEU A 725 -29.33 30.04 2.72
C LEU A 725 -28.86 28.96 1.71
N HIS A 726 -28.72 29.30 0.42
CA HIS A 726 -28.37 28.35 -0.64
C HIS A 726 -27.04 28.59 -1.35
N ASN A 727 -26.25 29.59 -0.93
CA ASN A 727 -24.89 29.74 -1.46
C ASN A 727 -24.00 28.58 -0.95
N GLN A 728 -23.44 27.81 -1.88
CA GLN A 728 -22.46 26.77 -1.59
C GLN A 728 -21.12 27.20 -2.20
N PRO A 729 -20.25 27.90 -1.44
CA PRO A 729 -18.94 28.32 -1.93
C PRO A 729 -18.19 27.14 -2.56
N PHE A 730 -17.58 27.38 -3.71
CA PHE A 730 -16.88 26.38 -4.53
C PHE A 730 -17.75 25.19 -4.96
N TYR A 731 -19.07 25.31 -4.86
CA TYR A 731 -20.05 24.25 -5.07
C TYR A 731 -19.77 22.98 -4.27
N ASN A 732 -19.07 23.09 -3.13
CA ASN A 732 -18.65 21.95 -2.33
C ASN A 732 -19.51 21.81 -1.06
N PRO A 733 -20.51 20.90 -1.04
CA PRO A 733 -21.36 20.69 0.12
C PRO A 733 -20.67 19.95 1.27
N TYR A 734 -19.42 19.51 1.09
CA TYR A 734 -18.64 18.78 2.10
C TYR A 734 -17.71 19.69 2.91
N LEU A 735 -17.70 21.00 2.62
CA LEU A 735 -17.00 21.98 3.46
C LEU A 735 -17.79 22.18 4.76
N LEU A 736 -17.48 21.37 5.79
CA LEU A 736 -18.21 21.37 7.06
C LEU A 736 -18.15 22.72 7.79
N ASN A 737 -17.00 23.38 7.73
CA ASN A 737 -16.79 24.72 8.27
C ASN A 737 -16.46 25.66 7.09
N THR A 738 -17.02 26.86 7.09
CA THR A 738 -16.88 27.89 6.05
C THR A 738 -16.41 29.23 6.63
N ASP A 739 -15.64 29.20 7.72
CA ASP A 739 -14.96 30.39 8.24
C ASP A 739 -14.05 31.07 7.20
N THR A 740 -13.72 32.33 7.48
CA THR A 740 -12.95 33.19 6.57
C THR A 740 -11.62 32.55 6.17
N ASP A 741 -10.92 31.93 7.11
CA ASP A 741 -9.62 31.32 6.87
C ASP A 741 -9.73 30.12 5.91
N ARG A 742 -10.75 29.28 6.08
CA ARG A 742 -11.00 28.13 5.22
C ARG A 742 -11.43 28.53 3.81
N ILE A 743 -12.22 29.59 3.69
CA ILE A 743 -12.56 30.15 2.37
C ILE A 743 -11.32 30.71 1.66
N GLU A 744 -10.42 31.39 2.37
CA GLU A 744 -9.15 31.86 1.78
C GLU A 744 -8.22 30.70 1.37
N LEU A 745 -8.17 29.61 2.14
CA LEU A 745 -7.48 28.37 1.75
C LEU A 745 -8.03 27.80 0.42
N GLN A 746 -9.35 27.73 0.29
CA GLN A 746 -10.01 27.29 -0.94
C GLN A 746 -9.70 28.21 -2.13
N LYS A 747 -9.72 29.53 -1.95
CA LYS A 747 -9.29 30.48 -2.99
C LYS A 747 -7.87 30.23 -3.44
N LYS A 748 -6.94 30.06 -2.50
CA LYS A 748 -5.53 29.80 -2.79
C LYS A 748 -5.36 28.50 -3.57
N PHE A 749 -6.10 27.46 -3.19
CA PHE A 749 -6.13 26.18 -3.89
C PHE A 749 -6.62 26.32 -5.34
N PHE A 750 -7.80 26.90 -5.56
CA PHE A 750 -8.36 27.08 -6.91
C PHE A 750 -7.52 28.03 -7.76
N LYS A 751 -6.85 29.03 -7.15
CA LYS A 751 -5.88 29.88 -7.83
C LYS A 751 -4.69 29.11 -8.36
N LYS A 752 -4.19 28.11 -7.62
CA LYS A 752 -3.16 27.18 -8.14
C LYS A 752 -3.74 26.28 -9.24
N LEU A 753 -5.01 25.87 -9.11
CA LEU A 753 -5.66 24.99 -10.09
C LEU A 753 -5.74 25.65 -11.45
N PHE A 754 -6.30 26.86 -11.49
CA PHE A 754 -6.47 27.60 -12.73
C PHE A 754 -5.16 28.16 -13.32
N LYS A 755 -4.06 28.12 -12.57
CA LYS A 755 -2.72 28.35 -13.11
C LYS A 755 -2.09 27.12 -13.76
N SER A 756 -2.50 25.92 -13.35
CA SER A 756 -1.94 24.64 -13.81
C SER A 756 -2.85 23.91 -14.81
N ALA A 757 -4.12 24.28 -14.87
CA ALA A 757 -5.14 23.75 -15.77
C ALA A 757 -5.88 24.89 -16.47
N VAL A 758 -6.23 24.69 -17.75
CA VAL A 758 -6.96 25.70 -18.53
C VAL A 758 -8.44 25.68 -18.15
N CYS A 759 -9.01 26.84 -17.85
CA CYS A 759 -10.40 26.94 -17.39
C CYS A 759 -11.32 27.52 -18.47
N TYR A 760 -12.50 26.91 -18.61
CA TYR A 760 -13.56 27.33 -19.53
C TYR A 760 -14.91 27.38 -18.82
N SER A 761 -15.77 28.31 -19.23
CA SER A 761 -17.19 28.31 -18.90
C SER A 761 -18.00 27.69 -20.04
N LEU A 762 -18.88 26.76 -19.72
CA LEU A 762 -19.81 26.13 -20.67
C LEU A 762 -21.25 26.38 -20.22
N ASN A 763 -22.04 27.05 -21.06
CA ASN A 763 -23.45 27.29 -20.76
C ASN A 763 -24.33 26.15 -21.32
N SER A 764 -24.64 25.19 -20.46
CA SER A 764 -25.51 24.04 -20.73
C SER A 764 -26.99 24.42 -20.98
N GLY A 765 -27.38 25.66 -20.70
CA GLY A 765 -28.68 26.23 -21.08
C GLY A 765 -28.74 26.61 -22.55
N ALA A 766 -27.63 27.10 -23.10
CA ALA A 766 -27.50 27.50 -24.51
C ALA A 766 -27.00 26.35 -25.42
N LEU A 767 -26.29 25.36 -24.86
CA LEU A 767 -25.75 24.22 -25.59
C LEU A 767 -26.54 22.93 -25.34
N SER A 768 -26.76 22.15 -26.39
CA SER A 768 -27.14 20.74 -26.25
C SER A 768 -25.97 19.90 -25.73
N VAL A 769 -26.28 18.69 -25.26
CA VAL A 769 -25.28 17.74 -24.76
C VAL A 769 -24.26 17.35 -25.86
N GLY A 770 -24.73 17.21 -27.11
CA GLY A 770 -23.87 16.91 -28.26
C GLY A 770 -22.99 18.08 -28.68
N GLU A 771 -23.48 19.32 -28.60
CA GLU A 771 -22.67 20.51 -28.87
C GLU A 771 -21.61 20.71 -27.78
N THR A 772 -21.98 20.50 -26.51
CA THR A 772 -21.04 20.56 -25.37
C THR A 772 -19.91 19.55 -25.53
N GLU A 773 -20.24 18.30 -25.91
CA GLU A 773 -19.25 17.27 -26.25
C GLU A 773 -18.30 17.77 -27.34
N LYS A 774 -18.84 18.30 -28.44
CA LYS A 774 -18.03 18.79 -29.57
C LYS A 774 -17.03 19.87 -29.15
N TYR A 775 -17.46 20.86 -28.37
CA TYR A 775 -16.58 21.91 -27.85
C TYR A 775 -15.47 21.35 -26.95
N ILE A 776 -15.79 20.40 -26.07
CA ILE A 776 -14.78 19.77 -25.20
C ILE A 776 -13.70 19.08 -26.05
N TYR A 777 -14.10 18.36 -27.11
CA TYR A 777 -13.14 17.70 -28.00
C TYR A 777 -12.32 18.68 -28.86
N GLU A 778 -12.89 19.79 -29.30
CA GLU A 778 -12.17 20.82 -30.06
C GLU A 778 -11.08 21.51 -29.23
N ILE A 779 -11.19 21.51 -27.90
CA ILE A 779 -10.21 22.11 -26.97
C ILE A 779 -9.07 21.14 -26.62
N ILE A 780 -9.38 19.85 -26.58
CA ILE A 780 -8.43 18.79 -26.17
C ILE A 780 -7.53 18.39 -27.34
N ARG A 781 -8.01 18.52 -28.58
CA ARG A 781 -7.21 18.36 -29.81
C ARG A 781 -6.31 19.56 -30.06
#